data_AF-A0A3C0SKZ8-F1
#
_entry.id   AF-A0A3C0SKZ8-F1
#
_cell.length_a   1.000
_cell.length_b   1.000
_cell.length_c   1.000
_cell.angle_alpha   90.00
_cell.angle_beta   90.00
_cell.angle_gamma   90.00
#
_symmetry.space_group_name_H-M   'P 1'
#
loop_
_entity.id
_entity.type
_entity.pdbx_description
1 polymer ?
#
loop_
_entity_poly.entity_id
_entity_poly.type
_entity_poly.pdbx_seq_one_letter_code
_entity_poly.pdbx_strand_id
1 'polypeptide(L)'
;MALVELKENLDILSAWSILEERFHPLNELEEVDLLALEGYPPIKLGIDVLSKRNLPQYPASAVDGFAVKATDTVNSSLRTPAQIFPGSYCWVNTGGGVDRSFDSVVMIEDTLMKGDTLLVTRTVTRGENIRPEGEDITKGQVIARRGDCLDAFLIPLLIASGNSRVSVQRLPRSVFIPTGDEIITAEEWVREDDKTWDKVPETNSFMLRRLFHDWGFPLEIHDLVRDDEALIADAVSRALRDHDFVIIGAGTAKGRRDHSADVIGKLSKPLFRGIRMKPGRPVIVGSSGNRPLVALPGFPMSALVTCWSIIHPLLRRLNGESPAVDLEKAVGAVETLKTSLLMHHSSPQGVMEWVRVKCGDIGGTIYSWPLASGASSTFSTSDADGFALIGSSVLEMPKGSEITVWTKRKMELEKRPVYQGSNDPAIDRIVSFMRERGGDLAVRSVGSLGGLSALARGECHVASCHLLDPETGVYNDTFISRLDKARSWRRFKLFKREQGFLVRKGNPERISSVRDLADKGSIFVNRQPGAGTRVLFDHLLKEAGIQPGSIVGYDNIAITHFEAAARVSGGSAAATLGIRAAAKAFDTDFIPVTEEDFELVIPEEFISHPGIEILMETLNDDRWRRKVDSLGGYRWAF
;
A
#
# COMPACT_ATOMS: atom_id res chain seq x y z
N MET A 1 17.97 -20.42 -38.84
CA MET A 1 16.84 -20.00 -37.97
C MET A 1 16.54 -18.55 -38.29
N ALA A 2 15.32 -18.24 -38.75
CA ALA A 2 14.91 -16.85 -38.92
C ALA A 2 14.97 -16.16 -37.55
N LEU A 3 15.74 -15.07 -37.45
CA LEU A 3 15.78 -14.20 -36.27
C LEU A 3 14.35 -13.72 -36.02
N VAL A 4 13.70 -14.24 -34.98
CA VAL A 4 12.45 -13.66 -34.50
C VAL A 4 12.82 -12.26 -33.99
N GLU A 5 12.35 -11.25 -34.70
CA GLU A 5 12.62 -9.85 -34.37
C GLU A 5 12.03 -9.54 -32.99
N LEU A 6 12.90 -9.22 -32.03
CA LEU A 6 12.51 -8.85 -30.68
C LEU A 6 11.75 -7.52 -30.75
N LYS A 7 10.46 -7.53 -30.43
CA LYS A 7 9.67 -6.29 -30.38
C LYS A 7 10.19 -5.42 -29.24
N GLU A 8 10.52 -4.16 -29.53
CA GLU A 8 11.06 -3.24 -28.53
C GLU A 8 10.08 -2.09 -28.20
N ASN A 9 10.05 -1.68 -26.93
CA ASN A 9 9.33 -0.49 -26.44
C ASN A 9 7.86 -0.45 -26.90
N LEU A 10 7.12 -1.51 -26.58
CA LEU A 10 5.69 -1.64 -26.90
C LEU A 10 4.83 -0.74 -26.02
N ASP A 11 3.67 -0.30 -26.52
CA ASP A 11 2.61 0.16 -25.61
C ASP A 11 2.06 -1.02 -24.79
N ILE A 12 1.45 -0.69 -23.64
CA ILE A 12 0.99 -1.71 -22.69
C ILE A 12 -0.12 -2.61 -23.27
N LEU A 13 -0.98 -2.06 -24.14
CA LEU A 13 -2.09 -2.80 -24.74
C LEU A 13 -1.56 -3.86 -25.71
N SER A 14 -0.59 -3.50 -26.55
CA SER A 14 0.12 -4.43 -27.41
C SER A 14 0.87 -5.50 -26.61
N ALA A 15 1.47 -5.12 -25.47
CA ALA A 15 2.09 -6.09 -24.58
C ALA A 15 1.05 -7.09 -24.05
N TRP A 16 -0.09 -6.64 -23.53
CA TRP A 16 -1.16 -7.53 -23.04
C TRP A 16 -1.70 -8.47 -24.10
N SER A 17 -1.95 -7.98 -25.32
CA SER A 17 -2.38 -8.81 -26.45
C SER A 17 -1.39 -9.93 -26.74
N ILE A 18 -0.08 -9.63 -26.75
CA ILE A 18 0.96 -10.66 -26.94
C ILE A 18 0.94 -11.70 -25.80
N LEU A 19 0.77 -11.26 -24.55
CA LEU A 19 0.74 -12.17 -23.40
C LEU A 19 -0.51 -13.07 -23.43
N GLU A 20 -1.68 -12.51 -23.79
CA GLU A 20 -2.94 -13.24 -23.88
C GLU A 20 -2.93 -14.30 -24.98
N GLU A 21 -2.38 -13.95 -26.16
CA GLU A 21 -2.19 -14.86 -27.28
C GLU A 21 -1.19 -15.97 -26.96
N ARG A 22 -0.12 -15.63 -26.21
CA ARG A 22 0.99 -16.56 -25.98
C ARG A 22 0.75 -17.55 -24.87
N PHE A 23 0.13 -17.11 -23.78
CA PHE A 23 -0.04 -17.92 -22.57
C PHE A 23 -1.48 -18.38 -22.42
N HIS A 24 -1.65 -19.60 -21.94
CA HIS A 24 -2.95 -20.26 -21.77
C HIS A 24 -3.15 -20.73 -20.32
N PRO A 25 -4.39 -20.92 -19.87
CA PRO A 25 -4.65 -21.43 -18.53
C PRO A 25 -4.04 -22.81 -18.35
N LEU A 26 -3.52 -23.08 -17.16
CA LEU A 26 -2.90 -24.37 -16.84
C LEU A 26 -3.90 -25.53 -16.95
N ASN A 27 -5.18 -25.30 -16.57
CA ASN A 27 -6.26 -26.29 -16.56
C ASN A 27 -5.94 -27.59 -15.79
N GLU A 28 -4.95 -27.53 -14.89
CA GLU A 28 -4.57 -28.65 -14.03
C GLU A 28 -5.36 -28.61 -12.73
N LEU A 29 -5.71 -29.80 -12.24
CA LEU A 29 -6.39 -29.96 -10.96
C LEU A 29 -5.42 -30.55 -9.94
N GLU A 30 -5.59 -30.16 -8.69
CA GLU A 30 -4.95 -30.80 -7.56
C GLU A 30 -5.97 -31.16 -6.48
N GLU A 31 -5.65 -32.16 -5.67
CA GLU A 31 -6.49 -32.57 -4.55
C GLU A 31 -6.05 -31.83 -3.29
N VAL A 32 -7.01 -31.17 -2.64
CA VAL A 32 -6.79 -30.52 -1.34
C VAL A 32 -7.47 -31.32 -0.23
N ASP A 33 -6.74 -31.55 0.86
CA ASP A 33 -7.28 -32.13 2.08
C ASP A 33 -7.87 -31.04 2.98
N LEU A 34 -9.20 -30.99 3.06
CA LEU A 34 -9.93 -29.97 3.81
C LEU A 34 -9.68 -30.05 5.32
N LEU A 35 -9.21 -31.20 5.82
CA LEU A 35 -8.91 -31.38 7.24
C LEU A 35 -7.48 -30.92 7.61
N ALA A 36 -6.61 -30.76 6.62
CA ALA A 36 -5.23 -30.30 6.78
C ALA A 36 -4.98 -28.93 6.14
N LEU A 37 -6.02 -28.25 5.67
CA LEU A 37 -5.90 -26.97 5.00
C LEU A 37 -5.54 -25.86 6.00
N GLU A 38 -4.38 -25.22 5.78
CA GLU A 38 -3.94 -24.05 6.55
C GLU A 38 -4.18 -22.76 5.75
N GLY A 39 -4.56 -21.67 6.43
CA GLY A 39 -4.56 -20.31 5.86
C GLY A 39 -5.69 -19.93 4.90
N TYR A 40 -6.64 -20.83 4.61
CA TYR A 40 -7.81 -20.61 3.72
C TYR A 40 -7.48 -19.78 2.46
N PRO A 41 -6.52 -20.23 1.63
CA PRO A 41 -6.19 -19.53 0.39
C PRO A 41 -7.42 -19.45 -0.53
N PRO A 42 -7.54 -18.41 -1.39
CA PRO A 42 -8.69 -18.19 -2.28
C PRO A 42 -8.67 -19.17 -3.47
N ILE A 43 -8.68 -20.46 -3.16
CA ILE A 43 -8.65 -21.58 -4.09
C ILE A 43 -10.08 -21.85 -4.58
N LYS A 44 -10.20 -22.19 -5.86
CA LYS A 44 -11.49 -22.48 -6.51
C LYS A 44 -11.62 -23.96 -6.80
N LEU A 45 -12.85 -24.48 -6.68
CA LEU A 45 -13.16 -25.85 -7.07
C LEU A 45 -12.88 -26.10 -8.55
N GLY A 46 -12.24 -27.23 -8.85
CA GLY A 46 -11.90 -27.66 -10.19
C GLY A 46 -13.05 -28.31 -10.95
N ILE A 47 -13.98 -28.92 -10.20
CA ILE A 47 -15.14 -29.67 -10.67
C ILE A 47 -16.33 -29.44 -9.73
N ASP A 48 -17.52 -29.82 -10.17
CA ASP A 48 -18.71 -29.88 -9.31
C ASP A 48 -18.51 -30.94 -8.21
N VAL A 49 -18.96 -30.64 -6.99
CA VAL A 49 -18.89 -31.57 -5.87
C VAL A 49 -20.30 -32.06 -5.51
N LEU A 50 -20.41 -33.38 -5.41
CA LEU A 50 -21.64 -34.05 -5.01
C LEU A 50 -21.62 -34.36 -3.51
N SER A 51 -22.78 -34.29 -2.88
CA SER A 51 -22.93 -34.79 -1.51
C SER A 51 -22.78 -36.31 -1.47
N LYS A 52 -22.01 -36.82 -0.51
CA LYS A 52 -21.84 -38.27 -0.28
C LYS A 52 -22.86 -38.82 0.71
N ARG A 53 -23.62 -37.97 1.40
CA ARG A 53 -24.57 -38.33 2.46
C ARG A 53 -25.82 -37.44 2.44
N ASN A 54 -26.89 -37.91 3.08
CA ASN A 54 -28.03 -37.06 3.39
C ASN A 54 -27.70 -36.16 4.59
N LEU A 55 -28.23 -34.94 4.62
CA LEU A 55 -28.18 -34.05 5.77
C LEU A 55 -29.60 -33.54 6.10
N PRO A 56 -30.10 -33.75 7.33
CA PRO A 56 -29.53 -34.65 8.34
C PRO A 56 -29.49 -36.10 7.83
N GLN A 57 -28.55 -36.90 8.34
CA GLN A 57 -28.33 -38.30 7.94
C GLN A 57 -29.33 -39.30 8.55
N TYR A 58 -30.25 -38.80 9.36
CA TYR A 58 -31.34 -39.52 10.02
C TYR A 58 -32.50 -38.54 10.28
N PRO A 59 -33.70 -39.01 10.61
CA PRO A 59 -34.76 -38.15 11.15
C PRO A 59 -34.28 -37.52 12.45
N ALA A 60 -34.16 -36.19 12.50
CA ALA A 60 -33.58 -35.47 13.63
C ALA A 60 -34.65 -34.63 14.34
N SER A 61 -34.54 -34.46 15.65
CA SER A 61 -35.42 -33.56 16.37
C SER A 61 -35.13 -32.10 16.03
N ALA A 62 -36.17 -31.31 15.77
CA ALA A 62 -36.08 -29.85 15.62
C ALA A 62 -36.01 -29.10 16.95
N VAL A 63 -36.34 -29.76 18.07
CA VAL A 63 -36.48 -29.18 19.40
C VAL A 63 -35.93 -30.13 20.48
N ASP A 64 -35.67 -29.61 21.68
CA ASP A 64 -35.46 -30.45 22.86
C ASP A 64 -36.81 -30.90 23.42
N GLY A 65 -36.96 -32.19 23.72
CA GLY A 65 -38.22 -32.72 24.24
C GLY A 65 -38.36 -34.23 24.15
N PHE A 66 -39.57 -34.69 23.84
CA PHE A 66 -39.92 -36.11 23.89
C PHE A 66 -40.47 -36.59 22.54
N ALA A 67 -39.79 -37.58 21.95
CA ALA A 67 -40.28 -38.32 20.80
C ALA A 67 -41.45 -39.22 21.23
N VAL A 68 -42.57 -39.13 20.51
CA VAL A 68 -43.84 -39.82 20.80
C VAL A 68 -44.52 -40.24 19.50
N LYS A 69 -45.58 -41.04 19.60
CA LYS A 69 -46.55 -41.18 18.50
C LYS A 69 -47.58 -40.06 18.61
N ALA A 70 -47.83 -39.32 17.54
CA ALA A 70 -48.82 -38.23 17.50
C ALA A 70 -50.18 -38.68 18.02
N THR A 71 -50.58 -39.93 17.72
CA THR A 71 -51.83 -40.55 18.17
C THR A 71 -51.99 -40.56 19.69
N ASP A 72 -50.89 -40.62 20.42
CA ASP A 72 -50.90 -40.68 21.90
C ASP A 72 -51.10 -39.29 22.52
N THR A 73 -51.04 -38.22 21.70
CA THR A 73 -51.22 -36.82 22.12
C THR A 73 -52.58 -36.24 21.73
N VAL A 74 -53.43 -37.01 21.04
CA VAL A 74 -54.70 -36.52 20.49
C VAL A 74 -55.60 -35.96 21.59
N ASN A 75 -56.20 -34.80 21.33
CA ASN A 75 -57.07 -34.05 22.25
C ASN A 75 -56.39 -33.57 23.54
N SER A 76 -55.05 -33.61 23.63
CA SER A 76 -54.34 -33.09 24.78
C SER A 76 -54.39 -31.56 24.84
N SER A 77 -54.53 -31.05 26.07
CA SER A 77 -54.48 -29.62 26.38
C SER A 77 -53.90 -29.40 27.79
N LEU A 78 -53.56 -28.16 28.15
CA LEU A 78 -53.17 -27.80 29.53
C LEU A 78 -54.16 -28.27 30.60
N ARG A 79 -55.47 -28.27 30.29
CA ARG A 79 -56.52 -28.72 31.22
C ARG A 79 -56.69 -30.24 31.24
N THR A 80 -56.36 -30.90 30.15
CA THR A 80 -56.52 -32.35 29.98
C THR A 80 -55.25 -32.93 29.33
N PRO A 81 -54.13 -33.03 30.06
CA PRO A 81 -52.88 -33.52 29.48
C PRO A 81 -53.00 -35.00 29.08
N ALA A 82 -52.43 -35.37 27.94
CA ALA A 82 -52.28 -36.77 27.58
C ALA A 82 -51.23 -37.42 28.49
N GLN A 83 -51.49 -38.63 28.97
CA GLN A 83 -50.58 -39.38 29.83
C GLN A 83 -49.90 -40.45 28.99
N ILE A 84 -48.59 -40.34 28.80
CA ILE A 84 -47.78 -41.28 28.05
C ILE A 84 -46.88 -42.03 29.03
N PHE A 85 -47.06 -43.34 29.08
CA PHE A 85 -46.39 -44.22 30.04
C PHE A 85 -44.95 -44.54 29.62
N PRO A 86 -44.10 -44.96 30.58
CA PRO A 86 -42.74 -45.43 30.29
C PRO A 86 -42.71 -46.47 29.16
N GLY A 87 -41.75 -46.32 28.24
CA GLY A 87 -41.60 -47.17 27.06
C GLY A 87 -42.37 -46.70 25.82
N SER A 88 -43.25 -45.70 25.95
CA SER A 88 -43.99 -45.08 24.83
C SER A 88 -43.54 -43.65 24.51
N TYR A 89 -42.45 -43.19 25.13
CA TYR A 89 -41.79 -41.93 24.79
C TYR A 89 -40.27 -42.08 24.92
N CYS A 90 -39.51 -41.21 24.28
CA CYS A 90 -38.05 -41.14 24.41
C CYS A 90 -37.59 -39.69 24.48
N TRP A 91 -36.69 -39.35 25.40
CA TRP A 91 -36.07 -38.02 25.43
C TRP A 91 -35.15 -37.85 24.21
N VAL A 92 -35.29 -36.72 23.52
CA VAL A 92 -34.45 -36.33 22.40
C VAL A 92 -34.04 -34.88 22.55
N ASN A 93 -32.75 -34.61 22.35
CA ASN A 93 -32.27 -33.24 22.22
C ASN A 93 -32.45 -32.74 20.79
N THR A 94 -32.43 -31.42 20.60
CA THR A 94 -32.35 -30.77 19.30
C THR A 94 -31.18 -31.34 18.50
N GLY A 95 -31.43 -31.76 17.25
CA GLY A 95 -30.45 -32.43 16.38
C GLY A 95 -30.19 -33.92 16.70
N GLY A 96 -30.73 -34.43 17.80
CA GLY A 96 -30.68 -35.83 18.17
C GLY A 96 -31.52 -36.70 17.23
N GLY A 97 -31.08 -37.94 17.00
CA GLY A 97 -31.80 -38.90 16.17
C GLY A 97 -33.11 -39.33 16.81
N VAL A 98 -34.18 -39.32 16.02
CA VAL A 98 -35.51 -39.82 16.42
C VAL A 98 -35.67 -41.25 15.92
N ASP A 99 -35.92 -42.18 16.84
CA ASP A 99 -36.22 -43.58 16.49
C ASP A 99 -37.46 -43.65 15.59
N ARG A 100 -37.43 -44.53 14.59
CA ARG A 100 -38.52 -44.69 13.61
C ARG A 100 -39.81 -45.25 14.23
N SER A 101 -39.78 -45.74 15.47
CA SER A 101 -40.98 -46.09 16.23
C SER A 101 -41.83 -44.88 16.64
N PHE A 102 -41.23 -43.69 16.68
CA PHE A 102 -41.88 -42.41 16.94
C PHE A 102 -42.10 -41.64 15.64
N ASP A 103 -43.13 -40.80 15.61
CA ASP A 103 -43.47 -40.05 14.40
C ASP A 103 -43.63 -38.55 14.65
N SER A 104 -43.42 -38.06 15.87
CA SER A 104 -43.46 -36.64 16.24
C SER A 104 -42.58 -36.36 17.47
N VAL A 105 -42.17 -35.10 17.67
CA VAL A 105 -41.51 -34.67 18.91
C VAL A 105 -42.31 -33.55 19.57
N VAL A 106 -42.62 -33.71 20.86
CA VAL A 106 -43.23 -32.67 21.70
C VAL A 106 -42.10 -31.90 22.37
N MET A 107 -42.08 -30.56 22.24
CA MET A 107 -41.08 -29.71 22.90
C MET A 107 -41.22 -29.78 24.43
N ILE A 108 -40.11 -29.66 25.16
CA ILE A 108 -40.10 -29.79 26.63
C ILE A 108 -41.07 -28.83 27.31
N GLU A 109 -41.26 -27.62 26.77
CA GLU A 109 -42.16 -26.59 27.28
C GLU A 109 -43.64 -27.03 27.27
N ASP A 110 -44.01 -27.96 26.38
CA ASP A 110 -45.34 -28.55 26.27
C ASP A 110 -45.48 -29.86 27.08
N THR A 111 -44.57 -30.11 28.02
CA THR A 111 -44.55 -31.35 28.82
C THR A 111 -44.33 -31.13 30.31
N LEU A 112 -44.84 -32.06 31.11
CA LEU A 112 -44.59 -32.16 32.55
C LEU A 112 -44.30 -33.63 32.91
N MET A 113 -43.48 -33.87 33.92
CA MET A 113 -43.18 -35.23 34.38
C MET A 113 -43.88 -35.51 35.71
N LYS A 114 -44.61 -36.63 35.80
CA LYS A 114 -45.25 -37.10 37.03
C LYS A 114 -44.83 -38.54 37.33
N GLY A 115 -43.81 -38.71 38.18
CA GLY A 115 -43.12 -39.99 38.31
C GLY A 115 -42.41 -40.31 37.00
N ASP A 116 -42.68 -41.48 36.42
CA ASP A 116 -42.15 -41.85 35.10
C ASP A 116 -43.18 -41.61 33.96
N THR A 117 -44.35 -41.04 34.27
CA THR A 117 -45.39 -40.73 33.27
C THR A 117 -45.19 -39.33 32.72
N LEU A 118 -45.06 -39.23 31.39
CA LEU A 118 -44.99 -37.98 30.66
C LEU A 118 -46.41 -37.41 30.47
N LEU A 119 -46.61 -36.17 30.88
CA LEU A 119 -47.84 -35.40 30.66
C LEU A 119 -47.61 -34.45 29.50
N VAL A 120 -48.32 -34.65 28.39
CA VAL A 120 -48.26 -33.78 27.20
C VAL A 120 -49.44 -32.81 27.22
N THR A 121 -49.16 -31.51 27.18
CA THR A 121 -50.18 -30.46 27.30
C THR A 121 -50.65 -29.90 25.96
N ARG A 122 -50.12 -30.40 24.84
CA ARG A 122 -50.47 -29.97 23.49
C ARG A 122 -50.47 -31.13 22.51
N THR A 123 -51.47 -31.18 21.64
CA THR A 123 -51.52 -32.15 20.55
C THR A 123 -50.44 -31.81 19.51
N VAL A 124 -49.67 -32.82 19.10
CA VAL A 124 -48.74 -32.74 17.97
C VAL A 124 -49.23 -33.57 16.80
N THR A 125 -48.89 -33.13 15.59
CA THR A 125 -49.23 -33.82 14.34
C THR A 125 -48.08 -34.70 13.86
N ARG A 126 -48.40 -35.72 13.07
CA ARG A 126 -47.38 -36.63 12.50
C ARG A 126 -46.35 -35.84 11.68
N GLY A 127 -45.08 -36.01 12.00
CA GLY A 127 -43.93 -35.33 11.40
C GLY A 127 -43.56 -34.02 12.08
N GLU A 128 -44.36 -33.55 13.04
CA GLU A 128 -44.11 -32.29 13.72
C GLU A 128 -42.83 -32.36 14.56
N ASN A 129 -42.02 -31.31 14.44
CA ASN A 129 -40.69 -31.18 15.04
C ASN A 129 -39.72 -32.33 14.68
N ILE A 130 -39.98 -33.09 13.62
CA ILE A 130 -39.02 -34.03 13.04
C ILE A 130 -38.51 -33.43 11.74
N ARG A 131 -37.21 -33.22 11.66
CA ARG A 131 -36.46 -32.89 10.44
C ARG A 131 -36.21 -34.18 9.66
N PRO A 132 -36.80 -34.38 8.47
CA PRO A 132 -36.61 -35.60 7.71
C PRO A 132 -35.15 -35.81 7.30
N GLU A 133 -34.77 -37.08 7.09
CA GLU A 133 -33.48 -37.41 6.50
C GLU A 133 -33.34 -36.74 5.13
N GLY A 134 -32.24 -36.01 4.92
CA GLY A 134 -31.96 -35.33 3.65
C GLY A 134 -32.80 -34.07 3.39
N GLU A 135 -33.46 -33.52 4.41
CA GLU A 135 -34.21 -32.26 4.32
C GLU A 135 -33.40 -31.09 3.74
N ASP A 136 -32.13 -30.98 4.12
CA ASP A 136 -31.22 -29.92 3.66
C ASP A 136 -30.52 -30.35 2.36
N ILE A 137 -29.84 -31.50 2.41
CA ILE A 137 -29.06 -32.03 1.29
C ILE A 137 -29.33 -33.51 1.11
N THR A 138 -29.56 -33.90 -0.15
CA THR A 138 -29.67 -35.31 -0.53
C THR A 138 -28.35 -35.85 -1.05
N LYS A 139 -28.09 -37.13 -0.78
CA LYS A 139 -26.94 -37.84 -1.36
C LYS A 139 -27.01 -37.78 -2.89
N GLY A 140 -25.92 -37.36 -3.53
CA GLY A 140 -25.81 -37.19 -4.98
C GLY A 140 -26.21 -35.81 -5.50
N GLN A 141 -26.73 -34.92 -4.65
CA GLN A 141 -27.00 -33.54 -5.00
C GLN A 141 -25.69 -32.78 -5.27
N VAL A 142 -25.67 -31.93 -6.29
CA VAL A 142 -24.60 -30.94 -6.50
C VAL A 142 -24.71 -29.89 -5.40
N ILE A 143 -23.71 -29.85 -4.51
CA ILE A 143 -23.66 -28.91 -3.38
C ILE A 143 -22.69 -27.75 -3.61
N ALA A 144 -21.81 -27.90 -4.60
CA ALA A 144 -20.84 -26.90 -5.00
C ALA A 144 -20.50 -27.07 -6.47
N ARG A 145 -20.22 -25.97 -7.17
CA ARG A 145 -19.92 -25.96 -8.60
C ARG A 145 -18.45 -25.67 -8.86
N ARG A 146 -17.97 -26.13 -10.01
CA ARG A 146 -16.67 -25.72 -10.55
C ARG A 146 -16.57 -24.19 -10.55
N GLY A 147 -15.48 -23.67 -10.01
CA GLY A 147 -15.20 -22.24 -9.92
C GLY A 147 -15.62 -21.58 -8.60
N ASP A 148 -16.43 -22.25 -7.76
CA ASP A 148 -16.77 -21.74 -6.44
C ASP A 148 -15.51 -21.67 -5.56
N CYS A 149 -15.35 -20.56 -4.83
CA CYS A 149 -14.23 -20.37 -3.91
C CYS A 149 -14.45 -21.17 -2.63
N LEU A 150 -13.39 -21.81 -2.12
CA LEU A 150 -13.40 -22.43 -0.79
C LEU A 150 -13.42 -21.34 0.28
N ASP A 151 -14.60 -21.06 0.82
CA ASP A 151 -14.81 -20.04 1.86
C ASP A 151 -15.33 -20.63 3.18
N ALA A 152 -15.66 -19.75 4.13
CA ALA A 152 -16.14 -20.12 5.45
C ALA A 152 -17.49 -20.87 5.45
N PHE A 153 -18.24 -20.85 4.34
CA PHE A 153 -19.53 -21.52 4.21
C PHE A 153 -19.40 -22.83 3.47
N LEU A 154 -18.59 -22.84 2.40
CA LEU A 154 -18.44 -23.99 1.53
C LEU A 154 -17.60 -25.10 2.20
N ILE A 155 -16.55 -24.76 2.93
CA ILE A 155 -15.69 -25.77 3.57
C ILE A 155 -16.47 -26.63 4.58
N PRO A 156 -17.23 -26.06 5.56
CA PRO A 156 -18.03 -26.88 6.47
C PRO A 156 -19.09 -27.72 5.76
N LEU A 157 -19.73 -27.17 4.72
CA LEU A 157 -20.72 -27.87 3.91
C LEU A 157 -20.11 -29.11 3.20
N LEU A 158 -18.93 -28.95 2.60
CA LEU A 158 -18.19 -30.04 1.98
C LEU A 158 -17.85 -31.13 3.00
N ILE A 159 -17.36 -30.75 4.18
CA ILE A 159 -17.03 -31.70 5.26
C ILE A 159 -18.29 -32.42 5.74
N ALA A 160 -19.37 -31.68 6.06
CA ALA A 160 -20.63 -32.23 6.56
C ALA A 160 -21.26 -33.21 5.57
N SER A 161 -21.21 -32.90 4.28
CA SER A 161 -21.69 -33.77 3.19
C SER A 161 -20.82 -35.01 2.94
N GLY A 162 -19.71 -35.17 3.68
CA GLY A 162 -18.83 -36.33 3.64
C GLY A 162 -17.61 -36.17 2.72
N ASN A 163 -17.30 -34.96 2.28
CA ASN A 163 -16.13 -34.67 1.45
C ASN A 163 -14.98 -34.12 2.31
N SER A 164 -13.96 -34.95 2.57
CA SER A 164 -12.72 -34.52 3.24
C SER A 164 -11.64 -34.06 2.24
N ARG A 165 -11.78 -34.41 0.96
CA ARG A 165 -10.90 -33.99 -0.12
C ARG A 165 -11.71 -33.51 -1.30
N VAL A 166 -11.21 -32.47 -1.96
CA VAL A 166 -11.84 -31.87 -3.13
C VAL A 166 -10.80 -31.54 -4.20
N SER A 167 -11.20 -31.74 -5.46
CA SER A 167 -10.40 -31.30 -6.60
C SER A 167 -10.55 -29.80 -6.78
N VAL A 168 -9.43 -29.09 -6.74
CA VAL A 168 -9.34 -27.65 -6.92
C VAL A 168 -8.50 -27.31 -8.14
N GLN A 169 -8.66 -26.08 -8.64
CA GLN A 169 -7.77 -25.54 -9.66
C GLN A 169 -6.38 -25.34 -9.06
N ARG A 170 -5.36 -25.93 -9.68
CA ARG A 170 -3.98 -25.74 -9.26
C ARG A 170 -3.53 -24.31 -9.55
N LEU A 171 -2.96 -23.65 -8.55
CA LEU A 171 -2.37 -22.32 -8.73
C LEU A 171 -1.02 -22.39 -9.47
N PRO A 172 -0.68 -21.38 -10.30
CA PRO A 172 0.61 -21.31 -10.97
C PRO A 172 1.75 -21.19 -9.96
N ARG A 173 2.71 -22.13 -10.02
CA ARG A 173 3.91 -22.11 -9.17
C ARG A 173 4.89 -21.11 -9.74
N SER A 174 5.24 -20.10 -8.96
CA SER A 174 6.11 -19.01 -9.39
C SER A 174 7.38 -18.97 -8.57
N VAL A 175 8.49 -18.57 -9.19
CA VAL A 175 9.77 -18.33 -8.48
C VAL A 175 10.38 -17.00 -8.91
N PHE A 176 10.92 -16.26 -7.93
CA PHE A 176 11.75 -15.09 -8.15
C PHE A 176 13.21 -15.41 -7.85
N ILE A 177 14.09 -15.09 -8.78
CA ILE A 177 15.54 -15.25 -8.65
C ILE A 177 16.15 -13.85 -8.51
N PRO A 178 16.45 -13.39 -7.29
CA PRO A 178 17.14 -12.12 -7.10
C PRO A 178 18.55 -12.20 -7.67
N THR A 179 18.99 -11.13 -8.34
CA THR A 179 20.36 -11.03 -8.87
C THR A 179 20.98 -9.66 -8.59
N GLY A 180 22.31 -9.62 -8.52
CA GLY A 180 23.10 -8.39 -8.44
C GLY A 180 24.36 -8.56 -7.60
N ASP A 181 25.43 -7.87 -7.99
CA ASP A 181 26.71 -7.89 -7.27
C ASP A 181 26.76 -6.87 -6.12
N GLU A 182 25.95 -5.82 -6.23
CA GLU A 182 25.67 -4.81 -5.21
C GLU A 182 24.66 -5.28 -4.16
N ILE A 183 23.91 -6.34 -4.44
CA ILE A 183 22.83 -6.80 -3.56
C ILE A 183 23.43 -7.63 -2.42
N ILE A 184 22.96 -7.37 -1.20
CA ILE A 184 23.17 -8.23 -0.02
C ILE A 184 21.83 -8.62 0.59
N THR A 185 21.83 -9.64 1.45
CA THR A 185 20.60 -10.08 2.12
C THR A 185 20.06 -9.01 3.05
N ALA A 186 18.74 -8.99 3.28
CA ALA A 186 18.13 -8.06 4.21
C ALA A 186 18.63 -8.29 5.65
N GLU A 187 18.94 -9.54 6.01
CA GLU A 187 19.51 -9.92 7.30
C GLU A 187 20.92 -9.36 7.50
N GLU A 188 21.76 -9.38 6.48
CA GLU A 188 23.09 -8.73 6.50
C GLU A 188 22.92 -7.22 6.65
N TRP A 189 22.06 -6.59 5.84
CA TRP A 189 21.84 -5.14 5.86
C TRP A 189 21.36 -4.61 7.21
N VAL A 190 20.45 -5.31 7.90
CA VAL A 190 19.91 -4.87 9.20
C VAL A 190 20.90 -5.05 10.34
N ARG A 191 21.88 -5.96 10.22
CA ARG A 191 22.89 -6.23 11.25
C ARG A 191 24.08 -5.27 11.21
N GLU A 192 24.37 -4.70 10.05
CA GLU A 192 25.52 -3.82 9.86
C GLU A 192 25.13 -2.35 10.11
N ASP A 193 25.63 -1.76 11.20
CA ASP A 193 25.36 -0.36 11.54
C ASP A 193 26.10 0.64 10.63
N ASP A 194 27.13 0.20 9.91
CA ASP A 194 27.92 1.02 8.99
C ASP A 194 28.87 0.11 8.18
N LYS A 195 29.01 0.34 6.85
CA LYS A 195 30.16 -0.07 5.97
C LYS A 195 29.94 -1.06 4.81
N THR A 196 29.06 -0.73 3.88
CA THR A 196 29.23 -1.19 2.49
C THR A 196 28.86 -0.11 1.50
N TRP A 197 29.84 0.72 1.12
CA TRP A 197 29.66 1.90 0.25
C TRP A 197 29.18 1.57 -1.18
N ASP A 198 29.11 0.30 -1.54
CA ASP A 198 28.68 -0.23 -2.83
C ASP A 198 27.56 -1.28 -2.72
N LYS A 199 26.93 -1.47 -1.55
CA LYS A 199 25.86 -2.45 -1.38
C LYS A 199 24.50 -1.83 -1.09
N VAL A 200 23.45 -2.57 -1.46
CA VAL A 200 22.05 -2.25 -1.17
C VAL A 200 21.30 -3.53 -0.76
N PRO A 201 20.26 -3.43 0.08
CA PRO A 201 19.52 -4.60 0.53
C PRO A 201 18.62 -5.17 -0.57
N GLU A 202 18.54 -6.49 -0.63
CA GLU A 202 17.51 -7.18 -1.39
C GLU A 202 16.14 -6.91 -0.73
N THR A 203 15.37 -6.02 -1.34
CA THR A 203 14.03 -5.62 -0.86
C THR A 203 12.91 -6.04 -1.80
N ASN A 204 13.23 -6.37 -3.05
CA ASN A 204 12.23 -6.75 -4.04
C ASN A 204 11.62 -8.11 -3.71
N SER A 205 12.37 -9.08 -3.17
CA SER A 205 11.78 -10.37 -2.76
C SER A 205 10.69 -10.18 -1.71
N PHE A 206 10.90 -9.30 -0.72
CA PHE A 206 9.90 -9.01 0.31
C PHE A 206 8.66 -8.35 -0.28
N MET A 207 8.84 -7.38 -1.18
CA MET A 207 7.74 -6.75 -1.90
C MET A 207 6.96 -7.77 -2.74
N LEU A 208 7.65 -8.61 -3.51
CA LEU A 208 7.02 -9.62 -4.38
C LEU A 208 6.29 -10.68 -3.56
N ARG A 209 6.88 -11.19 -2.48
CA ARG A 209 6.21 -12.14 -1.56
C ARG A 209 4.89 -11.55 -1.06
N ARG A 210 4.89 -10.28 -0.64
CA ARG A 210 3.68 -9.61 -0.15
C ARG A 210 2.63 -9.44 -1.26
N LEU A 211 3.03 -9.01 -2.47
CA LEU A 211 2.11 -8.86 -3.59
C LEU A 211 1.47 -10.19 -4.00
N PHE A 212 2.28 -11.25 -4.14
CA PHE A 212 1.80 -12.58 -4.51
C PHE A 212 0.86 -13.16 -3.45
N HIS A 213 1.19 -12.98 -2.16
CA HIS A 213 0.30 -13.32 -1.07
C HIS A 213 -1.04 -12.58 -1.17
N ASP A 214 -1.02 -11.25 -1.36
CA ASP A 214 -2.25 -10.45 -1.49
C ASP A 214 -3.08 -10.82 -2.72
N TRP A 215 -2.44 -11.30 -3.79
CA TRP A 215 -3.13 -11.81 -4.98
C TRP A 215 -3.58 -13.27 -4.86
N GLY A 216 -3.19 -13.98 -3.79
CA GLY A 216 -3.53 -15.39 -3.58
C GLY A 216 -2.73 -16.37 -4.44
N PHE A 217 -1.50 -16.02 -4.84
CA PHE A 217 -0.62 -16.89 -5.63
C PHE A 217 0.64 -17.30 -4.87
N PRO A 218 1.13 -18.53 -5.04
CA PRO A 218 2.37 -18.97 -4.41
C PRO A 218 3.59 -18.34 -5.11
N LEU A 219 4.57 -17.91 -4.31
CA LEU A 219 5.86 -17.43 -4.79
C LEU A 219 7.00 -18.01 -3.95
N GLU A 220 7.87 -18.77 -4.61
CA GLU A 220 9.18 -19.14 -4.08
C GLU A 220 10.19 -18.02 -4.36
N ILE A 221 11.13 -17.80 -3.43
CA ILE A 221 12.27 -16.92 -3.67
C ILE A 221 13.51 -17.80 -3.64
N HIS A 222 14.25 -17.80 -4.74
CA HIS A 222 15.52 -18.48 -4.87
C HIS A 222 16.61 -17.70 -4.11
N ASP A 223 17.73 -18.36 -3.80
CA ASP A 223 18.91 -17.71 -3.26
C ASP A 223 19.45 -16.61 -4.20
N LEU A 224 20.12 -15.61 -3.64
CA LEU A 224 20.74 -14.52 -4.41
C LEU A 224 21.79 -15.07 -5.38
N VAL A 225 21.62 -14.77 -6.67
CA VAL A 225 22.55 -15.14 -7.73
C VAL A 225 23.41 -13.94 -8.12
N ARG A 226 24.71 -14.15 -8.31
CA ARG A 226 25.63 -13.10 -8.79
C ARG A 226 25.31 -12.69 -10.23
N ASP A 227 25.76 -11.51 -10.65
CA ASP A 227 25.53 -11.02 -12.01
C ASP A 227 26.46 -11.70 -13.03
N ASP A 228 26.28 -13.01 -13.19
CA ASP A 228 27.00 -13.88 -14.11
C ASP A 228 26.00 -14.65 -14.99
N GLU A 229 26.18 -14.54 -16.30
CA GLU A 229 25.26 -15.12 -17.27
C GLU A 229 25.07 -16.64 -17.11
N ALA A 230 26.15 -17.38 -16.82
CA ALA A 230 26.09 -18.83 -16.71
C ALA A 230 25.39 -19.27 -15.42
N LEU A 231 25.65 -18.57 -14.31
CA LEU A 231 24.97 -18.82 -13.04
C LEU A 231 23.47 -18.51 -13.13
N ILE A 232 23.10 -17.37 -13.74
CA ILE A 232 21.70 -17.00 -13.95
C ILE A 232 21.02 -18.01 -14.89
N ALA A 233 21.68 -18.42 -15.98
CA ALA A 233 21.14 -19.41 -16.90
C ALA A 233 20.91 -20.78 -16.23
N ASP A 234 21.83 -21.25 -15.40
CA ASP A 234 21.65 -22.50 -14.64
C ASP A 234 20.46 -22.38 -13.69
N ALA A 235 20.39 -21.31 -12.89
CA ALA A 235 19.28 -21.09 -11.96
C ALA A 235 17.92 -21.05 -12.69
N VAL A 236 17.82 -20.32 -13.80
CA VAL A 236 16.61 -20.25 -14.63
C VAL A 236 16.26 -21.60 -15.25
N SER A 237 17.25 -22.34 -15.76
CA SER A 237 17.04 -23.67 -16.35
C SER A 237 16.49 -24.67 -15.32
N ARG A 238 16.99 -24.61 -14.07
CA ARG A 238 16.47 -25.42 -12.97
C ARG A 238 15.04 -25.00 -12.61
N ALA A 239 14.81 -23.71 -12.41
CA ALA A 239 13.50 -23.16 -12.10
C ALA A 239 12.43 -23.54 -13.13
N LEU A 240 12.75 -23.47 -14.44
CA LEU A 240 11.84 -23.81 -15.53
C LEU A 240 11.40 -25.27 -15.55
N ARG A 241 12.04 -26.19 -14.81
CA ARG A 241 11.59 -27.59 -14.71
C ARG A 241 10.41 -27.75 -13.75
N ASP A 242 10.43 -27.01 -12.65
CA ASP A 242 9.55 -27.25 -11.50
C ASP A 242 8.50 -26.12 -11.30
N HIS A 243 8.65 -25.01 -12.02
CA HIS A 243 7.79 -23.83 -11.92
C HIS A 243 7.08 -23.50 -13.24
N ASP A 244 5.90 -22.91 -13.14
CA ASP A 244 5.11 -22.44 -14.29
C ASP A 244 5.50 -21.02 -14.70
N PHE A 245 6.02 -20.23 -13.77
CA PHE A 245 6.40 -18.84 -14.00
C PHE A 245 7.73 -18.53 -13.31
N VAL A 246 8.72 -18.11 -14.08
CA VAL A 246 10.04 -17.70 -13.58
C VAL A 246 10.21 -16.19 -13.74
N ILE A 247 10.63 -15.54 -12.66
CA ILE A 247 10.93 -14.11 -12.62
C ILE A 247 12.40 -13.96 -12.23
N ILE A 248 13.17 -13.20 -13.00
CA ILE A 248 14.54 -12.85 -12.64
C ILE A 248 14.59 -11.39 -12.23
N GLY A 249 15.22 -11.10 -11.10
CA GLY A 249 15.63 -9.73 -10.76
C GLY A 249 16.74 -9.36 -11.71
N ALA A 250 16.62 -8.26 -12.44
CA ALA A 250 17.53 -7.97 -13.54
C ALA A 250 17.96 -6.50 -13.54
N GLY A 251 19.25 -6.29 -13.79
CA GLY A 251 19.83 -5.04 -14.25
C GLY A 251 19.39 -4.73 -15.69
N THR A 252 18.10 -4.53 -15.92
CA THR A 252 17.50 -4.36 -17.26
C THR A 252 17.88 -3.06 -17.99
N ALA A 253 18.83 -2.28 -17.44
CA ALA A 253 19.34 -1.09 -18.10
C ALA A 253 20.25 -1.46 -19.28
N LYS A 254 20.35 -0.58 -20.30
CA LYS A 254 21.27 -0.69 -21.44
C LYS A 254 22.76 -0.55 -21.03
N GLY A 255 23.19 -1.24 -19.97
CA GLY A 255 24.57 -1.35 -19.54
C GLY A 255 25.34 -2.33 -20.43
N ARG A 256 26.67 -2.35 -20.30
CA ARG A 256 27.58 -3.21 -21.09
C ARG A 256 27.42 -4.72 -20.82
N ARG A 257 26.54 -5.13 -19.91
CA ARG A 257 26.31 -6.52 -19.46
C ARG A 257 24.81 -6.77 -19.15
N ASP A 258 23.95 -6.82 -20.17
CA ASP A 258 22.53 -7.18 -19.96
C ASP A 258 22.37 -8.71 -20.02
N HIS A 259 22.88 -9.40 -19.00
CA HIS A 259 22.84 -10.86 -18.91
C HIS A 259 21.42 -11.42 -18.95
N SER A 260 20.43 -10.63 -18.53
CA SER A 260 19.01 -11.06 -18.50
C SER A 260 18.41 -11.21 -19.90
N ALA A 261 18.72 -10.29 -20.82
CA ALA A 261 18.30 -10.42 -22.21
C ALA A 261 18.92 -11.66 -22.88
N ASP A 262 20.21 -11.91 -22.62
CA ASP A 262 20.94 -13.04 -23.18
C ASP A 262 20.43 -14.38 -22.63
N VAL A 263 20.21 -14.47 -21.32
CA VAL A 263 19.61 -15.65 -20.67
C VAL A 263 18.22 -15.94 -21.23
N ILE A 264 17.37 -14.92 -21.36
CA ILE A 264 16.04 -15.07 -21.98
C ILE A 264 16.16 -15.56 -23.42
N GLY A 265 17.08 -15.00 -24.21
CA GLY A 265 17.31 -15.42 -25.60
C GLY A 265 17.83 -16.85 -25.74
N LYS A 266 18.63 -17.33 -24.77
CA LYS A 266 19.19 -18.69 -24.76
C LYS A 266 18.18 -19.75 -24.29
N LEU A 267 17.40 -19.44 -23.26
CA LEU A 267 16.56 -20.42 -22.56
C LEU A 267 15.07 -20.34 -22.91
N SER A 268 14.66 -19.31 -23.65
CA SER A 268 13.27 -19.08 -23.99
C SER A 268 13.14 -18.42 -25.37
N LYS A 269 11.91 -18.37 -25.89
CA LYS A 269 11.59 -17.51 -27.03
C LYS A 269 11.30 -16.10 -26.49
N PRO A 270 12.11 -15.08 -26.81
CA PRO A 270 11.82 -13.73 -26.36
C PRO A 270 10.57 -13.19 -27.09
N LEU A 271 9.70 -12.50 -26.35
CA LEU A 271 8.44 -11.94 -26.87
C LEU A 271 8.57 -10.44 -27.14
N PHE A 272 9.00 -9.70 -26.12
CA PHE A 272 9.27 -8.27 -26.24
C PHE A 272 10.27 -7.79 -25.18
N ARG A 273 10.91 -6.67 -25.48
CA ARG A 273 11.79 -5.93 -24.58
C ARG A 273 11.32 -4.49 -24.43
N GLY A 274 10.96 -4.17 -23.21
CA GLY A 274 10.58 -2.87 -22.76
C GLY A 274 9.18 -2.45 -23.17
N ILE A 275 8.59 -1.63 -22.30
CA ILE A 275 7.23 -1.09 -22.45
C ILE A 275 7.33 0.43 -22.34
N ARG A 276 6.50 1.15 -23.10
CA ARG A 276 6.33 2.60 -23.00
C ARG A 276 5.55 2.96 -21.74
N MET A 277 6.18 2.71 -20.59
CA MET A 277 5.64 2.95 -19.26
C MET A 277 6.68 3.65 -18.36
N LYS A 278 6.22 4.53 -17.47
CA LYS A 278 7.05 5.24 -16.49
C LYS A 278 6.45 5.12 -15.08
N PRO A 279 7.21 4.66 -14.07
CA PRO A 279 8.44 3.86 -14.17
C PRO A 279 8.20 2.48 -14.83
N GLY A 280 9.22 1.61 -14.90
CA GLY A 280 9.03 0.22 -15.37
C GLY A 280 9.28 -0.04 -16.87
N ARG A 281 9.87 0.91 -17.60
CA ARG A 281 10.24 0.74 -19.02
C ARG A 281 11.00 -0.55 -19.35
N PRO A 282 12.05 -0.98 -18.60
CA PRO A 282 13.00 -1.95 -19.13
C PRO A 282 12.64 -3.44 -18.95
N VAL A 283 11.38 -3.80 -18.67
CA VAL A 283 10.96 -5.21 -18.54
C VAL A 283 11.24 -6.05 -19.79
N ILE A 284 11.68 -7.29 -19.63
CA ILE A 284 11.84 -8.25 -20.73
C ILE A 284 10.93 -9.44 -20.47
N VAL A 285 10.20 -9.90 -21.50
CA VAL A 285 9.35 -11.09 -21.39
C VAL A 285 9.73 -12.10 -22.45
N GLY A 286 9.95 -13.33 -22.02
CA GLY A 286 10.15 -14.50 -22.85
C GLY A 286 9.20 -15.64 -22.49
N SER A 287 9.29 -16.73 -23.24
CA SER A 287 8.40 -17.87 -23.10
C SER A 287 9.13 -19.18 -23.37
N SER A 288 9.05 -20.11 -22.41
CA SER A 288 9.47 -21.51 -22.58
C SER A 288 8.22 -22.40 -22.58
N GLY A 289 7.71 -22.75 -23.76
CA GLY A 289 6.39 -23.38 -23.88
C GLY A 289 5.29 -22.44 -23.38
N ASN A 290 4.45 -22.91 -22.44
CA ASN A 290 3.43 -22.09 -21.77
C ASN A 290 3.95 -21.39 -20.50
N ARG A 291 5.26 -21.44 -20.22
CA ARG A 291 5.86 -20.87 -19.01
C ARG A 291 6.42 -19.48 -19.29
N PRO A 292 5.90 -18.41 -18.66
CA PRO A 292 6.48 -17.08 -18.80
C PRO A 292 7.84 -17.00 -18.10
N LEU A 293 8.77 -16.27 -18.71
CA LEU A 293 10.03 -15.85 -18.11
C LEU A 293 10.10 -14.32 -18.16
N VAL A 294 10.14 -13.66 -17.01
CA VAL A 294 10.11 -12.19 -16.93
C VAL A 294 11.37 -11.66 -16.25
N ALA A 295 12.10 -10.77 -16.93
CA ALA A 295 13.16 -9.99 -16.32
C ALA A 295 12.58 -8.70 -15.73
N LEU A 296 12.58 -8.60 -14.41
CA LEU A 296 12.03 -7.50 -13.65
C LEU A 296 13.07 -6.39 -13.47
N PRO A 297 12.70 -5.09 -13.60
CA PRO A 297 13.63 -4.01 -13.31
C PRO A 297 14.11 -4.00 -11.86
N GLY A 298 15.41 -3.76 -11.62
CA GLY A 298 15.97 -3.74 -10.25
C GLY A 298 15.43 -2.64 -9.34
N PHE A 299 15.05 -1.48 -9.89
CA PHE A 299 14.50 -0.39 -9.07
C PHE A 299 13.12 -0.73 -8.49
N PRO A 300 12.89 -0.61 -7.16
CA PRO A 300 11.67 -1.08 -6.50
C PRO A 300 10.38 -0.55 -7.11
N MET A 301 10.30 0.74 -7.47
CA MET A 301 9.08 1.26 -8.10
C MET A 301 8.87 0.78 -9.52
N SER A 302 9.94 0.56 -10.28
CA SER A 302 9.85 -0.03 -11.60
C SER A 302 9.39 -1.49 -11.50
N ALA A 303 9.94 -2.25 -10.56
CA ALA A 303 9.50 -3.61 -10.25
C ALA A 303 8.01 -3.64 -9.87
N LEU A 304 7.58 -2.78 -8.93
CA LEU A 304 6.20 -2.72 -8.44
C LEU A 304 5.18 -2.48 -9.57
N VAL A 305 5.41 -1.49 -10.42
CA VAL A 305 4.48 -1.21 -11.52
C VAL A 305 4.54 -2.28 -12.61
N THR A 306 5.69 -2.90 -12.85
CA THR A 306 5.77 -4.08 -13.74
C THR A 306 5.03 -5.28 -13.14
N CYS A 307 5.06 -5.44 -11.81
CA CYS A 307 4.28 -6.43 -11.10
C CYS A 307 2.78 -6.23 -11.36
N TRP A 308 2.27 -5.00 -11.21
CA TRP A 308 0.86 -4.67 -11.47
C TRP A 308 0.47 -4.80 -12.95
N SER A 309 1.32 -4.28 -13.84
CA SER A 309 0.97 -4.14 -15.26
C SER A 309 1.28 -5.38 -16.09
N ILE A 310 2.14 -6.31 -15.64
CA ILE A 310 2.56 -7.48 -16.43
C ILE A 310 2.43 -8.78 -15.66
N ILE A 311 3.00 -8.87 -14.47
CA ILE A 311 3.04 -10.13 -13.71
C ILE A 311 1.64 -10.54 -13.22
N HIS A 312 0.89 -9.62 -12.63
CA HIS A 312 -0.47 -9.91 -12.16
C HIS A 312 -1.41 -10.35 -13.30
N PRO A 313 -1.46 -9.66 -14.46
CA PRO A 313 -2.18 -10.16 -15.64
C PRO A 313 -1.75 -11.56 -16.08
N LEU A 314 -0.44 -11.87 -16.08
CA LEU A 314 0.07 -13.19 -16.42
C LEU A 314 -0.39 -14.28 -15.45
N LEU A 315 -0.33 -14.02 -14.14
CA LEU A 315 -0.80 -14.96 -13.13
C LEU A 315 -2.29 -15.25 -13.30
N ARG A 316 -3.11 -14.21 -13.48
CA ARG A 316 -4.54 -14.34 -13.74
C ARG A 316 -4.82 -15.14 -15.01
N ARG A 317 -4.04 -14.91 -16.06
CA ARG A 317 -4.14 -15.66 -17.33
C ARG A 317 -3.83 -17.14 -17.15
N LEU A 318 -2.74 -17.47 -16.45
CA LEU A 318 -2.37 -18.86 -16.13
C LEU A 318 -3.42 -19.53 -15.23
N ASN A 319 -4.08 -18.77 -14.35
CA ASN A 319 -5.16 -19.23 -13.48
C ASN A 319 -6.54 -19.31 -14.18
N GLY A 320 -6.62 -19.02 -15.48
CA GLY A 320 -7.87 -19.10 -16.23
C GLY A 320 -8.89 -17.99 -15.96
N GLU A 321 -8.47 -16.87 -15.38
CA GLU A 321 -9.33 -15.71 -15.19
C GLU A 321 -9.53 -14.90 -16.48
N SER A 322 -10.60 -14.08 -16.50
CA SER A 322 -11.02 -13.24 -17.64
C SER A 322 -9.87 -12.38 -18.20
N PRO A 323 -9.80 -12.17 -19.53
CA PRO A 323 -8.70 -11.46 -20.19
C PRO A 323 -8.64 -9.96 -19.91
N ALA A 324 -9.68 -9.36 -19.32
CA ALA A 324 -9.65 -7.94 -18.98
C ALA A 324 -8.63 -7.66 -17.88
N VAL A 325 -7.62 -6.85 -18.21
CA VAL A 325 -6.60 -6.44 -17.25
C VAL A 325 -7.23 -5.52 -16.20
N ASP A 326 -7.33 -6.03 -14.98
CA ASP A 326 -7.84 -5.34 -13.82
C ASP A 326 -6.67 -4.78 -13.00
N LEU A 327 -6.27 -3.55 -13.33
CA LEU A 327 -5.18 -2.86 -12.64
C LEU A 327 -5.57 -2.41 -11.23
N GLU A 328 -6.86 -2.16 -10.99
CA GLU A 328 -7.36 -1.79 -9.66
C GLU A 328 -7.15 -2.95 -8.67
N LYS A 329 -7.52 -4.17 -9.10
CA LYS A 329 -7.23 -5.40 -8.35
C LYS A 329 -5.73 -5.67 -8.24
N ALA A 330 -4.96 -5.41 -9.30
CA ALA A 330 -3.50 -5.59 -9.28
C ALA A 330 -2.83 -4.71 -8.21
N VAL A 331 -3.24 -3.43 -8.16
CA VAL A 331 -2.79 -2.47 -7.14
C VAL A 331 -3.26 -2.89 -5.75
N GLY A 332 -4.37 -3.63 -5.65
CA GLY A 332 -5.03 -3.97 -4.40
C GLY A 332 -5.65 -2.71 -3.78
N ALA A 333 -6.43 -1.99 -4.58
CA ALA A 333 -7.11 -0.78 -4.18
C ALA A 333 -8.13 -1.07 -3.06
N VAL A 334 -8.14 -0.24 -2.03
CA VAL A 334 -9.14 -0.28 -0.95
C VAL A 334 -10.37 0.54 -1.35
N GLU A 335 -10.15 1.72 -1.92
CA GLU A 335 -11.18 2.61 -2.46
C GLU A 335 -10.67 3.29 -3.74
N THR A 336 -11.59 3.62 -4.64
CA THR A 336 -11.32 4.39 -5.86
C THR A 336 -11.90 5.79 -5.73
N LEU A 337 -11.03 6.80 -5.78
CA LEU A 337 -11.41 8.21 -5.64
C LEU A 337 -11.26 8.93 -6.98
N LYS A 338 -12.29 9.70 -7.35
CA LYS A 338 -12.15 10.74 -8.39
C LYS A 338 -11.67 12.02 -7.73
N THR A 339 -10.57 12.57 -8.20
CA THR A 339 -9.90 13.70 -7.57
C THR A 339 -9.56 14.79 -8.59
N SER A 340 -9.38 16.02 -8.12
CA SER A 340 -8.90 17.14 -8.93
C SER A 340 -7.42 17.41 -8.63
N LEU A 341 -6.58 17.57 -9.67
CA LEU A 341 -5.16 17.85 -9.46
C LEU A 341 -4.94 19.24 -8.83
N LEU A 342 -4.24 19.29 -7.71
CA LEU A 342 -3.91 20.53 -6.99
C LEU A 342 -2.78 21.32 -7.66
N MET A 343 -2.06 20.69 -8.58
CA MET A 343 -0.95 21.27 -9.32
C MET A 343 -0.90 20.74 -10.75
N HIS A 344 -0.24 21.50 -11.62
CA HIS A 344 0.11 21.06 -12.95
C HIS A 344 1.01 19.81 -12.91
N HIS A 345 0.76 18.85 -13.80
CA HIS A 345 1.62 17.68 -14.00
C HIS A 345 1.83 17.42 -15.50
N SER A 346 3.07 17.18 -15.89
CA SER A 346 3.44 16.85 -17.27
C SER A 346 3.88 15.38 -17.35
N SER A 347 3.35 14.67 -18.33
CA SER A 347 3.70 13.28 -18.64
C SER A 347 4.44 13.20 -19.98
N PRO A 348 5.44 12.30 -20.14
CA PRO A 348 6.13 12.13 -21.42
C PRO A 348 5.20 11.63 -22.55
N GLN A 349 5.42 12.12 -23.76
CA GLN A 349 4.64 11.73 -24.94
C GLN A 349 4.73 10.22 -25.24
N GLY A 350 3.56 9.60 -25.46
CA GLY A 350 3.48 8.20 -25.87
C GLY A 350 3.81 7.20 -24.77
N VAL A 351 3.92 7.67 -23.51
CA VAL A 351 4.28 6.85 -22.35
C VAL A 351 3.13 6.84 -21.35
N MET A 352 2.72 5.65 -20.91
CA MET A 352 1.79 5.50 -19.81
C MET A 352 2.53 5.76 -18.48
N GLU A 353 2.02 6.65 -17.65
CA GLU A 353 2.71 7.05 -16.41
C GLU A 353 1.95 6.63 -15.15
N TRP A 354 2.59 5.81 -14.33
CA TRP A 354 2.17 5.52 -12.97
C TRP A 354 2.61 6.64 -12.04
N VAL A 355 1.63 7.27 -11.39
CA VAL A 355 1.84 8.39 -10.48
C VAL A 355 1.48 7.98 -9.07
N ARG A 356 2.38 8.25 -8.13
CA ARG A 356 2.12 8.16 -6.68
C ARG A 356 1.45 9.46 -6.27
N VAL A 357 0.36 9.38 -5.52
CA VAL A 357 -0.38 10.58 -5.13
C VAL A 357 -0.69 10.60 -3.64
N LYS A 358 -0.78 11.81 -3.09
CA LYS A 358 -1.49 12.10 -1.84
C LYS A 358 -2.82 12.77 -2.13
N CYS A 359 -3.76 12.61 -1.22
CA CYS A 359 -5.11 13.15 -1.32
C CYS A 359 -5.48 13.99 -0.08
N GLY A 360 -6.39 14.94 -0.28
CA GLY A 360 -7.04 15.69 0.78
C GLY A 360 -8.30 16.39 0.29
N ASP A 361 -9.34 16.44 1.12
CA ASP A 361 -10.56 17.18 0.83
C ASP A 361 -10.41 18.61 1.32
N ILE A 362 -10.63 19.60 0.44
CA ILE A 362 -10.65 21.01 0.79
C ILE A 362 -11.98 21.58 0.30
N GLY A 363 -12.85 21.95 1.24
CA GLY A 363 -14.14 22.57 0.93
C GLY A 363 -15.10 21.68 0.11
N GLY A 364 -15.03 20.35 0.29
CA GLY A 364 -15.86 19.37 -0.42
C GLY A 364 -15.29 18.91 -1.76
N THR A 365 -14.14 19.44 -2.18
CA THR A 365 -13.41 18.96 -3.36
C THR A 365 -12.22 18.12 -2.93
N ILE A 366 -12.20 16.86 -3.35
CA ILE A 366 -11.08 15.96 -3.12
C ILE A 366 -9.97 16.30 -4.12
N TYR A 367 -8.90 16.89 -3.61
CA TYR A 367 -7.69 17.17 -4.37
C TYR A 367 -6.68 16.04 -4.27
N SER A 368 -5.88 15.87 -5.32
CA SER A 368 -4.69 15.03 -5.31
C SER A 368 -3.47 15.76 -5.86
N TRP A 369 -2.28 15.32 -5.47
CA TRP A 369 -1.03 15.82 -6.05
C TRP A 369 0.02 14.70 -6.18
N PRO A 370 0.80 14.70 -7.28
CA PRO A 370 1.91 13.79 -7.47
C PRO A 370 2.99 13.92 -6.38
N LEU A 371 3.54 12.80 -5.96
CA LEU A 371 4.76 12.73 -5.14
C LEU A 371 6.02 12.60 -6.02
N ALA A 372 7.20 12.78 -5.40
CA ALA A 372 8.49 12.68 -6.08
C ALA A 372 8.62 11.38 -6.90
N SER A 373 9.05 11.54 -8.16
CA SER A 373 8.87 10.55 -9.21
C SER A 373 10.04 9.56 -9.43
N GLY A 374 11.11 9.64 -8.64
CA GLY A 374 12.27 8.75 -8.76
C GLY A 374 11.89 7.27 -8.68
N ALA A 375 12.42 6.45 -9.59
CA ALA A 375 12.12 5.01 -9.66
C ALA A 375 12.79 4.19 -8.53
N SER A 376 13.85 4.72 -7.92
CA SER A 376 14.50 4.13 -6.75
C SER A 376 13.86 4.55 -5.42
N SER A 377 12.99 5.56 -5.41
CA SER A 377 12.38 6.09 -4.18
C SER A 377 11.33 5.13 -3.64
N THR A 378 11.63 4.49 -2.51
CA THR A 378 10.72 3.62 -1.76
C THR A 378 9.84 4.39 -0.78
N PHE A 379 10.37 5.46 -0.18
CA PHE A 379 9.62 6.29 0.78
C PHE A 379 8.38 6.93 0.14
N SER A 380 8.52 7.57 -1.02
CA SER A 380 7.36 8.21 -1.69
C SER A 380 6.27 7.22 -2.10
N THR A 381 6.62 5.95 -2.26
CA THR A 381 5.68 4.86 -2.53
C THR A 381 4.93 4.45 -1.27
N SER A 382 5.65 4.31 -0.15
CA SER A 382 5.05 3.97 1.13
C SER A 382 4.21 5.11 1.72
N ASP A 383 4.58 6.36 1.43
CA ASP A 383 3.90 7.57 1.90
C ASP A 383 2.73 8.00 0.99
N ALA A 384 2.60 7.38 -0.19
CA ALA A 384 1.47 7.62 -1.08
C ALA A 384 0.15 7.15 -0.45
N ASP A 385 -0.91 7.93 -0.64
CA ASP A 385 -2.26 7.48 -0.28
C ASP A 385 -2.81 6.51 -1.34
N GLY A 386 -2.35 6.65 -2.58
CA GLY A 386 -2.74 5.80 -3.69
C GLY A 386 -1.90 6.00 -4.95
N PHE A 387 -2.33 5.34 -6.01
CA PHE A 387 -1.69 5.38 -7.31
C PHE A 387 -2.71 5.76 -8.39
N ALA A 388 -2.24 6.47 -9.40
CA ALA A 388 -3.01 6.82 -10.58
C ALA A 388 -2.25 6.43 -11.84
N LEU A 389 -2.99 6.21 -12.92
CA LEU A 389 -2.43 5.85 -14.22
C LEU A 389 -2.82 6.91 -15.26
N ILE A 390 -1.82 7.64 -15.75
CA ILE A 390 -1.98 8.62 -16.82
C ILE A 390 -1.80 7.91 -18.16
N GLY A 391 -2.79 8.04 -19.04
CA GLY A 391 -2.77 7.43 -20.37
C GLY A 391 -1.69 8.01 -21.28
N SER A 392 -1.18 7.21 -22.21
CA SER A 392 -0.06 7.57 -23.09
C SER A 392 -0.34 8.72 -24.07
N SER A 393 -1.61 9.09 -24.25
CA SER A 393 -2.05 10.24 -25.06
C SER A 393 -2.03 11.57 -24.30
N VAL A 394 -1.87 11.55 -22.97
CA VAL A 394 -1.92 12.74 -22.12
C VAL A 394 -0.51 13.28 -21.92
N LEU A 395 -0.29 14.54 -22.33
CA LEU A 395 0.98 15.24 -22.18
C LEU A 395 0.98 16.18 -20.98
N GLU A 396 -0.12 16.92 -20.85
CA GLU A 396 -0.28 17.96 -19.84
C GLU A 396 -1.57 17.73 -19.10
N MET A 397 -1.48 17.78 -17.77
CA MET A 397 -2.63 17.82 -16.88
C MET A 397 -2.57 19.14 -16.11
N PRO A 398 -3.27 20.19 -16.61
CA PRO A 398 -3.39 21.44 -15.89
C PRO A 398 -3.95 21.21 -14.49
N LYS A 399 -3.64 22.14 -13.58
CA LYS A 399 -4.31 22.20 -12.27
C LYS A 399 -5.83 22.18 -12.49
N GLY A 400 -6.53 21.36 -11.71
CA GLY A 400 -7.97 21.16 -11.81
C GLY A 400 -8.38 19.91 -12.59
N SER A 401 -7.48 19.30 -13.36
CA SER A 401 -7.78 18.09 -14.15
C SER A 401 -8.27 16.95 -13.26
N GLU A 402 -9.29 16.22 -13.72
CA GLU A 402 -9.79 15.02 -13.04
C GLU A 402 -8.77 13.88 -13.21
N ILE A 403 -8.51 13.15 -12.12
CA ILE A 403 -7.70 11.93 -12.13
C ILE A 403 -8.30 10.91 -11.16
N THR A 404 -8.33 9.65 -11.60
CA THR A 404 -8.77 8.51 -10.78
C THR A 404 -7.59 7.99 -9.96
N VAL A 405 -7.81 7.83 -8.66
CA VAL A 405 -6.82 7.39 -7.69
C VAL A 405 -7.27 6.09 -7.04
N TRP A 406 -6.45 5.05 -7.16
CA TRP A 406 -6.60 3.79 -6.46
C TRP A 406 -5.87 3.87 -5.12
N THR A 407 -6.62 4.03 -4.04
CA THR A 407 -6.05 4.21 -2.70
C THR A 407 -5.61 2.88 -2.09
N LYS A 408 -4.52 2.91 -1.31
CA LYS A 408 -4.01 1.72 -0.60
C LYS A 408 -4.53 1.59 0.83
N ARG A 409 -5.29 2.58 1.30
CA ARG A 409 -5.90 2.63 2.62
C ARG A 409 -7.18 3.46 2.58
N LYS A 410 -8.13 3.11 3.44
CA LYS A 410 -9.28 3.97 3.72
C LYS A 410 -8.82 5.22 4.47
N MET A 411 -9.35 6.39 4.10
CA MET A 411 -9.00 7.67 4.71
C MET A 411 -10.25 8.43 5.12
N GLU A 412 -10.28 8.92 6.37
CA GLU A 412 -11.30 9.89 6.82
C GLU A 412 -10.88 11.30 6.38
N LEU A 413 -11.16 11.65 5.11
CA LEU A 413 -10.72 12.92 4.52
C LEU A 413 -11.21 14.16 5.29
N GLU A 414 -12.40 14.09 5.87
CA GLU A 414 -13.02 15.14 6.70
C GLU A 414 -12.22 15.46 7.99
N LYS A 415 -11.36 14.54 8.45
CA LYS A 415 -10.48 14.74 9.60
C LYS A 415 -9.00 14.84 9.20
N ARG A 416 -8.75 15.09 7.91
CA ARG A 416 -7.41 15.16 7.32
C ARG A 416 -7.15 16.52 6.69
N PRO A 417 -6.80 17.54 7.48
CA PRO A 417 -6.41 18.83 6.95
C PRO A 417 -5.23 18.69 5.98
N VAL A 418 -5.29 19.50 4.94
CA VAL A 418 -4.18 19.71 4.00
C VAL A 418 -3.27 20.81 4.53
N TYR A 419 -2.01 20.44 4.79
CA TYR A 419 -0.93 21.34 5.15
C TYR A 419 -0.09 21.68 3.91
N GLN A 420 0.15 22.98 3.70
CA GLN A 420 1.09 23.45 2.68
C GLN A 420 2.09 24.45 3.24
N GLY A 421 3.38 24.14 3.17
CA GLY A 421 4.40 25.06 3.67
C GLY A 421 5.80 24.52 3.57
N SER A 422 6.65 24.94 4.50
CA SER A 422 8.03 24.48 4.57
C SER A 422 8.13 23.02 4.97
N ASN A 423 9.09 22.31 4.38
CA ASN A 423 9.46 20.96 4.80
C ASN A 423 10.14 21.05 6.17
N ASP A 424 9.45 20.64 7.23
CA ASP A 424 9.99 20.64 8.59
C ASP A 424 9.79 19.27 9.28
N PRO A 425 10.85 18.65 9.82
CA PRO A 425 10.76 17.35 10.48
C PRO A 425 9.85 17.30 11.71
N ALA A 426 9.60 18.43 12.40
CA ALA A 426 8.67 18.50 13.51
C ALA A 426 7.21 18.34 13.05
N ILE A 427 6.88 18.93 11.89
CA ILE A 427 5.56 18.76 11.26
C ILE A 427 5.39 17.34 10.75
N ASP A 428 6.40 16.74 10.11
CA ASP A 428 6.32 15.36 9.65
C ASP A 428 6.07 14.37 10.81
N ARG A 429 6.61 14.65 12.01
CA ARG A 429 6.42 13.83 13.22
C ARG A 429 5.05 13.98 13.88
N ILE A 430 4.24 14.99 13.53
CA ILE A 430 2.94 15.21 14.17
C ILE A 430 1.88 14.20 13.72
N VAL A 431 2.02 13.67 12.50
CA VAL A 431 1.02 12.85 11.81
C VAL A 431 0.62 11.63 12.64
N SER A 432 1.58 10.93 13.25
CA SER A 432 1.30 9.75 14.09
C SER A 432 0.45 10.10 15.32
N PHE A 433 0.71 11.24 15.96
CA PHE A 433 -0.04 11.67 17.14
C PHE A 433 -1.45 12.14 16.79
N MET A 434 -1.64 12.73 15.60
CA MET A 434 -2.98 13.03 15.10
C MET A 434 -3.78 11.74 14.82
N ARG A 435 -3.13 10.70 14.27
CA ARG A 435 -3.75 9.38 14.03
C ARG A 435 -4.20 8.69 15.31
N GLU A 436 -3.43 8.79 16.39
CA GLU A 436 -3.83 8.29 17.71
C GLU A 436 -5.14 8.94 18.22
N ARG A 437 -5.44 10.15 17.75
CA ARG A 437 -6.65 10.93 18.09
C ARG A 437 -7.76 10.78 17.05
N GLY A 438 -7.61 9.89 16.07
CA GLY A 438 -8.60 9.67 15.02
C GLY A 438 -8.60 10.72 13.90
N GLY A 439 -7.53 11.51 13.74
CA GLY A 439 -7.31 12.41 12.61
C GLY A 439 -6.15 11.98 11.71
N ASP A 440 -5.80 12.77 10.70
CA ASP A 440 -4.57 12.60 9.89
C ASP A 440 -4.11 13.97 9.36
N LEU A 441 -2.96 14.05 8.69
CA LEU A 441 -2.48 15.30 8.10
C LEU A 441 -1.88 15.05 6.72
N ALA A 442 -2.43 15.72 5.71
CA ALA A 442 -1.91 15.66 4.35
C ALA A 442 -0.83 16.73 4.17
N VAL A 443 0.45 16.33 4.23
CA VAL A 443 1.58 17.26 4.12
C VAL A 443 2.04 17.43 2.68
N ARG A 444 2.07 18.66 2.17
CA ARG A 444 2.67 19.03 0.90
C ARG A 444 3.70 20.15 1.11
N SER A 445 4.95 19.87 0.79
CA SER A 445 6.06 20.84 0.96
C SER A 445 6.21 21.74 -0.26
N VAL A 446 5.99 23.04 -0.09
CA VAL A 446 6.10 24.09 -1.13
C VAL A 446 6.93 25.30 -0.69
N GLY A 447 7.49 25.27 0.51
CA GLY A 447 8.14 26.44 1.12
C GLY A 447 7.12 27.43 1.70
N SER A 448 7.58 28.36 2.55
CA SER A 448 6.68 29.29 3.26
C SER A 448 5.88 30.20 2.35
N LEU A 449 6.53 30.82 1.35
CA LEU A 449 5.81 31.72 0.44
C LEU A 449 4.80 30.94 -0.41
N GLY A 450 5.18 29.74 -0.87
CA GLY A 450 4.28 28.84 -1.59
C GLY A 450 3.08 28.41 -0.73
N GLY A 451 3.31 28.14 0.56
CA GLY A 451 2.28 27.77 1.53
C GLY A 451 1.27 28.91 1.78
N LEU A 452 1.76 30.12 2.08
CA LEU A 452 0.90 31.30 2.21
C LEU A 452 0.11 31.59 0.93
N SER A 453 0.75 31.43 -0.23
CA SER A 453 0.11 31.64 -1.53
C SER A 453 -0.98 30.59 -1.81
N ALA A 454 -0.75 29.32 -1.43
CA ALA A 454 -1.75 28.26 -1.50
C ALA A 454 -2.94 28.54 -0.57
N LEU A 455 -2.67 29.02 0.66
CA LEU A 455 -3.69 29.40 1.63
C LEU A 455 -4.59 30.53 1.11
N ALA A 456 -3.98 31.56 0.48
CA ALA A 456 -4.69 32.66 -0.16
C ALA A 456 -5.64 32.18 -1.27
N ARG A 457 -5.24 31.17 -2.03
CA ARG A 457 -6.05 30.55 -3.11
C ARG A 457 -7.06 29.51 -2.62
N GLY A 458 -7.14 29.24 -1.31
CA GLY A 458 -8.02 28.21 -0.76
C GLY A 458 -7.58 26.78 -1.07
N GLU A 459 -6.28 26.55 -1.26
CA GLU A 459 -5.70 25.25 -1.66
C GLU A 459 -5.20 24.43 -0.45
N CYS A 460 -5.43 24.89 0.77
CA CYS A 460 -5.07 24.17 2.00
C CYS A 460 -5.83 24.73 3.21
N HIS A 461 -5.77 23.99 4.32
CA HIS A 461 -6.37 24.41 5.59
C HIS A 461 -5.37 25.15 6.47
N VAL A 462 -4.10 24.77 6.38
CA VAL A 462 -3.03 25.31 7.21
C VAL A 462 -1.77 25.50 6.38
N ALA A 463 -1.08 26.61 6.61
CA ALA A 463 0.23 26.86 6.05
C ALA A 463 1.26 27.19 7.13
N SER A 464 2.52 26.85 6.89
CA SER A 464 3.62 27.33 7.76
C SER A 464 4.33 28.53 7.16
N CYS A 465 4.78 29.44 8.03
CA CYS A 465 5.54 30.62 7.65
C CYS A 465 6.74 30.84 8.58
N HIS A 466 7.86 31.21 7.99
CA HIS A 466 9.09 31.66 8.67
C HIS A 466 9.88 32.59 7.72
N LEU A 467 9.21 33.60 7.19
CA LEU A 467 9.78 34.53 6.21
C LEU A 467 10.33 35.78 6.91
N LEU A 468 11.64 36.00 6.81
CA LEU A 468 12.29 37.21 7.30
C LEU A 468 11.97 38.38 6.37
N ASP A 469 11.47 39.48 6.92
CA ASP A 469 11.44 40.76 6.23
C ASP A 469 12.80 41.47 6.39
N PRO A 470 13.57 41.64 5.30
CA PRO A 470 14.90 42.25 5.37
C PRO A 470 14.87 43.75 5.67
N GLU A 471 13.72 44.43 5.57
CA GLU A 471 13.59 45.86 5.88
C GLU A 471 13.31 46.08 7.37
N THR A 472 12.49 45.22 7.98
CA THR A 472 12.06 45.36 9.38
C THR A 472 12.83 44.46 10.34
N GLY A 473 13.47 43.39 9.84
CA GLY A 473 14.10 42.35 10.66
C GLY A 473 13.09 41.45 11.38
N VAL A 474 11.79 41.61 11.12
CA VAL A 474 10.71 40.85 11.76
C VAL A 474 10.28 39.69 10.87
N TYR A 475 9.94 38.56 11.48
CA TYR A 475 9.42 37.40 10.76
C TYR A 475 7.90 37.49 10.54
N ASN A 476 7.46 37.01 9.37
CA ASN A 476 6.08 36.67 9.01
C ASN A 476 5.09 37.84 8.82
N ASP A 477 5.15 38.91 9.63
CA ASP A 477 4.15 40.00 9.67
C ASP A 477 3.89 40.64 8.30
N THR A 478 4.95 41.05 7.60
CA THR A 478 4.86 41.70 6.29
C THR A 478 4.28 40.78 5.20
N PHE A 479 4.48 39.48 5.32
CA PHE A 479 4.01 38.51 4.33
C PHE A 479 2.55 38.11 4.59
N ILE A 480 2.18 37.94 5.86
CA ILE A 480 0.80 37.60 6.26
C ILE A 480 -0.13 38.80 6.03
N SER A 481 0.31 40.03 6.28
CA SER A 481 -0.50 41.24 6.05
C SER A 481 -0.82 41.52 4.57
N ARG A 482 -0.12 40.85 3.64
CA ARG A 482 -0.39 40.89 2.19
C ARG A 482 -1.41 39.85 1.74
N LEU A 483 -1.81 38.92 2.61
CA LEU A 483 -2.90 37.99 2.31
C LEU A 483 -4.22 38.76 2.12
N ASP A 484 -5.20 38.11 1.50
CA ASP A 484 -6.51 38.71 1.25
C ASP A 484 -7.11 39.28 2.53
N LYS A 485 -7.35 40.60 2.52
CA LYS A 485 -7.91 41.36 3.64
C LYS A 485 -9.40 41.09 3.84
N ALA A 486 -10.07 40.48 2.87
CA ALA A 486 -11.46 40.05 3.01
C ALA A 486 -11.62 38.80 3.89
N ARG A 487 -10.53 38.05 4.14
CA ARG A 487 -10.52 36.86 5.01
C ARG A 487 -9.80 37.16 6.33
N SER A 488 -10.19 36.44 7.37
CA SER A 488 -9.53 36.48 8.68
C SER A 488 -8.56 35.32 8.82
N TRP A 489 -7.38 35.59 9.39
CA TRP A 489 -6.28 34.62 9.52
C TRP A 489 -5.87 34.50 10.99
N ARG A 490 -5.87 33.28 11.53
CA ARG A 490 -5.30 32.95 12.84
C ARG A 490 -3.85 32.54 12.68
N ARG A 491 -3.01 33.05 13.59
CA ARG A 491 -1.58 32.77 13.63
C ARG A 491 -1.24 32.05 14.92
N PHE A 492 -0.48 30.97 14.81
CA PHE A 492 -0.02 30.18 15.94
C PHE A 492 1.49 30.06 15.89
N LYS A 493 2.17 30.77 16.78
CA LYS A 493 3.62 30.66 16.95
C LYS A 493 3.93 29.38 17.69
N LEU A 494 4.66 28.46 17.06
CA LEU A 494 4.93 27.15 17.64
C LEU A 494 6.24 27.15 18.42
N PHE A 495 7.32 27.50 17.72
CA PHE A 495 8.67 27.47 18.24
C PHE A 495 9.56 28.37 17.39
N LYS A 496 10.76 28.60 17.89
CA LYS A 496 11.90 29.07 17.09
C LYS A 496 12.72 27.89 16.61
N ARG A 497 13.29 28.01 15.42
CA ARG A 497 14.25 27.04 14.86
C ARG A 497 15.60 27.69 14.68
N GLU A 498 16.66 26.94 14.95
CA GLU A 498 18.02 27.39 14.63
C GLU A 498 18.34 27.19 13.14
N GLN A 499 18.77 28.27 12.50
CA GLN A 499 19.34 28.30 11.16
C GLN A 499 20.85 28.44 11.25
N GLY A 500 21.56 27.74 10.38
CA GLY A 500 23.02 27.74 10.37
C GLY A 500 23.61 27.13 9.11
N PHE A 501 24.93 27.30 8.96
CA PHE A 501 25.66 26.62 7.90
C PHE A 501 25.87 25.16 8.27
N LEU A 502 25.49 24.27 7.36
CA LEU A 502 25.83 22.86 7.41
C LEU A 502 27.09 22.67 6.57
N VAL A 503 28.13 22.10 7.17
CA VAL A 503 29.43 21.85 6.53
C VAL A 503 29.87 20.41 6.82
N ARG A 504 30.75 19.85 5.98
CA ARG A 504 31.33 18.52 6.26
C ARG A 504 32.02 18.50 7.62
N LYS A 505 32.08 17.30 8.23
CA LYS A 505 32.79 17.07 9.50
C LYS A 505 34.18 17.69 9.51
N GLY A 506 34.50 18.38 10.59
CA GLY A 506 35.75 19.11 10.79
C GLY A 506 35.82 20.44 10.04
N ASN A 507 34.77 20.85 9.34
CA ASN A 507 34.69 22.08 8.53
C ASN A 507 35.96 22.30 7.68
N PRO A 508 36.25 21.40 6.70
CA PRO A 508 37.55 21.38 6.00
C PRO A 508 37.85 22.69 5.25
N GLU A 509 36.81 23.38 4.77
CA GLU A 509 36.94 24.66 4.05
C GLU A 509 36.82 25.87 4.98
N ARG A 510 36.74 25.64 6.30
CA ARG A 510 36.67 26.66 7.36
C ARG A 510 35.60 27.71 7.10
N ILE A 511 34.44 27.29 6.61
CA ILE A 511 33.32 28.18 6.29
C ILE A 511 32.65 28.57 7.60
N SER A 512 32.45 29.86 7.85
CA SER A 512 31.73 30.36 9.03
C SER A 512 30.73 31.47 8.70
N SER A 513 30.82 32.04 7.50
CA SER A 513 30.01 33.16 7.02
C SER A 513 29.79 33.09 5.50
N VAL A 514 28.89 33.93 4.99
CA VAL A 514 28.73 34.10 3.53
C VAL A 514 29.97 34.66 2.84
N ARG A 515 30.83 35.39 3.58
CA ARG A 515 32.08 35.94 3.05
C ARG A 515 33.10 34.83 2.77
N ASP A 516 33.18 33.84 3.66
CA ASP A 516 34.02 32.65 3.43
C ASP A 516 33.67 31.94 2.13
N LEU A 517 32.37 31.83 1.81
CA LEU A 517 31.90 31.17 0.58
C LEU A 517 32.37 31.92 -0.67
N ALA A 518 32.23 33.25 -0.67
CA ALA A 518 32.65 34.10 -1.78
C ALA A 518 34.17 34.12 -1.95
N ASP A 519 34.92 34.34 -0.86
CA ASP A 519 36.38 34.52 -0.89
C ASP A 519 37.10 33.21 -1.27
N LYS A 520 36.57 32.06 -0.87
CA LYS A 520 37.19 30.74 -1.12
C LYS A 520 36.68 30.06 -2.39
N GLY A 521 35.60 30.58 -2.99
CA GLY A 521 34.95 29.93 -4.14
C GLY A 521 34.36 28.55 -3.81
N SER A 522 34.02 28.33 -2.53
CA SER A 522 33.46 27.07 -2.04
C SER A 522 32.10 26.79 -2.70
N ILE A 523 31.88 25.54 -3.15
CA ILE A 523 30.62 25.16 -3.78
C ILE A 523 29.49 25.18 -2.75
N PHE A 524 28.52 26.05 -2.95
CA PHE A 524 27.31 26.12 -2.15
C PHE A 524 26.17 25.35 -2.82
N VAL A 525 25.27 24.79 -2.01
CA VAL A 525 23.94 24.36 -2.46
C VAL A 525 22.89 25.21 -1.76
N ASN A 526 22.01 25.80 -2.54
CA ASN A 526 21.00 26.72 -2.06
C ASN A 526 19.61 26.06 -1.97
N ARG A 527 18.70 26.67 -1.20
CA ARG A 527 17.29 26.26 -1.14
C ARG A 527 16.50 26.92 -2.27
N GLN A 528 15.37 26.33 -2.62
CA GLN A 528 14.50 26.84 -3.69
C GLN A 528 14.02 28.28 -3.44
N PRO A 529 13.76 29.07 -4.50
CA PRO A 529 13.13 30.38 -4.38
C PRO A 529 11.84 30.31 -3.54
N GLY A 530 11.66 31.29 -2.65
CA GLY A 530 10.51 31.35 -1.72
C GLY A 530 10.64 30.52 -0.44
N ALA A 531 11.72 29.75 -0.26
CA ALA A 531 12.05 29.15 1.03
C ALA A 531 12.57 30.21 2.02
N GLY A 532 12.13 30.18 3.29
CA GLY A 532 12.60 31.13 4.30
C GLY A 532 14.11 31.14 4.48
N THR A 533 14.76 29.96 4.42
CA THR A 533 16.22 29.84 4.44
C THR A 533 16.91 30.50 3.26
N ARG A 534 16.29 30.50 2.06
CA ARG A 534 16.84 31.23 0.90
C ARG A 534 16.75 32.75 1.13
N VAL A 535 15.61 33.22 1.64
CA VAL A 535 15.41 34.63 1.99
C VAL A 535 16.45 35.09 3.02
N LEU A 536 16.70 34.28 4.05
CA LEU A 536 17.75 34.54 5.03
C LEU A 536 19.14 34.57 4.38
N PHE A 537 19.48 33.62 3.53
CA PHE A 537 20.78 33.59 2.85
C PHE A 537 21.00 34.84 1.99
N ASP A 538 20.00 35.22 1.20
CA ASP A 538 20.07 36.40 0.33
C ASP A 538 20.16 37.70 1.15
N HIS A 539 19.53 37.74 2.33
CA HIS A 539 19.70 38.84 3.30
C HIS A 539 21.13 38.91 3.83
N LEU A 540 21.73 37.79 4.26
CA LEU A 540 23.12 37.74 4.73
C LEU A 540 24.11 38.19 3.64
N LEU A 541 23.87 37.82 2.38
CA LEU A 541 24.67 38.30 1.25
C LEU A 541 24.57 39.81 1.09
N LYS A 542 23.35 40.37 1.17
CA LYS A 542 23.11 41.81 1.09
C LYS A 542 23.80 42.57 2.21
N GLU A 543 23.71 42.10 3.45
CA GLU A 543 24.40 42.69 4.61
C GLU A 543 25.93 42.66 4.44
N ALA A 544 26.48 41.59 3.87
CA ALA A 544 27.90 41.46 3.59
C ALA A 544 28.38 42.24 2.35
N GLY A 545 27.47 42.86 1.58
CA GLY A 545 27.78 43.53 0.32
C GLY A 545 28.18 42.58 -0.81
N ILE A 546 27.77 41.31 -0.75
CA ILE A 546 28.15 40.24 -1.68
C ILE A 546 27.05 40.05 -2.72
N GLN A 547 27.41 40.04 -4.00
CA GLN A 547 26.45 39.78 -5.07
C GLN A 547 26.15 38.29 -5.18
N PRO A 548 24.88 37.87 -5.34
CA PRO A 548 24.51 36.46 -5.49
C PRO A 548 25.33 35.67 -6.51
N GLY A 549 25.62 36.28 -7.67
CA GLY A 549 26.40 35.64 -8.74
C GLY A 549 27.88 35.39 -8.40
N SER A 550 28.38 35.90 -7.28
CA SER A 550 29.73 35.60 -6.78
C SER A 550 29.79 34.32 -5.93
N ILE A 551 28.65 33.75 -5.57
CA ILE A 551 28.58 32.48 -4.84
C ILE A 551 28.58 31.31 -5.84
N VAL A 552 29.65 30.52 -5.81
CA VAL A 552 29.76 29.30 -6.62
C VAL A 552 28.67 28.33 -6.20
N GLY A 553 27.79 27.95 -7.14
CA GLY A 553 26.66 27.05 -6.86
C GLY A 553 25.42 27.74 -6.28
N TYR A 554 25.30 29.07 -6.36
CA TYR A 554 24.08 29.79 -5.96
C TYR A 554 22.78 29.22 -6.57
N ASP A 555 22.86 28.79 -7.83
CA ASP A 555 21.76 28.18 -8.59
C ASP A 555 21.70 26.64 -8.47
N ASN A 556 22.58 26.04 -7.67
CA ASN A 556 22.46 24.63 -7.31
C ASN A 556 21.35 24.50 -6.27
N ILE A 557 20.12 24.29 -6.75
CA ILE A 557 18.94 24.24 -5.89
C ILE A 557 18.71 22.84 -5.32
N ALA A 558 18.41 22.77 -4.02
CA ALA A 558 17.80 21.63 -3.34
C ALA A 558 16.36 21.99 -2.91
N ILE A 559 15.45 21.01 -2.89
CA ILE A 559 14.02 21.19 -2.57
C ILE A 559 13.71 20.94 -1.08
N THR A 560 14.44 20.05 -0.42
CA THR A 560 14.31 19.79 1.03
C THR A 560 15.59 20.11 1.81
N HIS A 561 15.47 20.32 3.12
CA HIS A 561 16.65 20.49 3.99
C HIS A 561 17.54 19.25 3.99
N PHE A 562 16.93 18.07 3.94
CA PHE A 562 17.65 16.81 3.88
C PHE A 562 18.38 16.62 2.54
N GLU A 563 17.80 17.01 1.41
CA GLU A 563 18.52 17.00 0.13
C GLU A 563 19.74 17.93 0.15
N ALA A 564 19.59 19.13 0.72
CA ALA A 564 20.69 20.08 0.85
C ALA A 564 21.81 19.53 1.74
N ALA A 565 21.45 18.97 2.90
CA ALA A 565 22.38 18.33 3.82
C ALA A 565 23.08 17.10 3.20
N ALA A 566 22.35 16.29 2.42
CA ALA A 566 22.89 15.15 1.70
C ALA A 566 23.98 15.56 0.70
N ARG A 567 23.78 16.66 -0.04
CA ARG A 567 24.80 17.17 -0.97
C ARG A 567 26.06 17.65 -0.26
N VAL A 568 25.95 18.18 0.96
CA VAL A 568 27.11 18.54 1.78
C VAL A 568 27.82 17.30 2.32
N SER A 569 27.07 16.39 2.93
CA SER A 569 27.62 15.14 3.51
C SER A 569 28.29 14.26 2.45
N GLY A 570 27.65 14.11 1.28
CA GLY A 570 28.20 13.40 0.12
C GLY A 570 29.33 14.14 -0.62
N GLY A 571 29.68 15.35 -0.19
CA GLY A 571 30.82 16.11 -0.70
C GLY A 571 30.61 16.86 -2.01
N SER A 572 29.42 16.80 -2.62
CA SER A 572 29.05 17.56 -3.81
C SER A 572 28.94 19.08 -3.57
N ALA A 573 28.80 19.49 -2.31
CA ALA A 573 28.85 20.89 -1.88
C ALA A 573 29.71 21.02 -0.60
N ALA A 574 30.36 22.16 -0.45
CA ALA A 574 31.13 22.52 0.73
C ALA A 574 30.22 22.97 1.88
N ALA A 575 29.13 23.66 1.57
CA ALA A 575 28.16 24.14 2.55
C ALA A 575 26.75 24.31 1.99
N THR A 576 25.78 24.35 2.91
CA THR A 576 24.42 24.85 2.68
C THR A 576 23.93 25.62 3.90
N LEU A 577 22.93 26.48 3.74
CA LEU A 577 22.20 27.04 4.87
C LEU A 577 20.98 26.15 5.17
N GLY A 578 20.75 25.82 6.43
CA GLY A 578 19.65 24.94 6.82
C GLY A 578 19.43 24.85 8.33
N ILE A 579 18.61 23.88 8.74
CA ILE A 579 18.23 23.66 10.13
C ILE A 579 19.15 22.65 10.84
N ARG A 580 19.35 22.81 12.15
CA ARG A 580 20.17 21.89 12.97
C ARG A 580 19.72 20.43 12.87
N ALA A 581 18.41 20.18 12.77
CA ALA A 581 17.85 18.84 12.62
C ALA A 581 18.36 18.12 11.36
N ALA A 582 18.54 18.85 10.25
CA ALA A 582 19.10 18.30 9.02
C ALA A 582 20.60 18.02 9.16
N ALA A 583 21.32 18.85 9.91
CA ALA A 583 22.73 18.63 10.19
C ALA A 583 22.95 17.33 10.96
N LYS A 584 22.16 17.13 12.03
CA LYS A 584 22.16 15.92 12.86
C LYS A 584 21.83 14.66 12.04
N ALA A 585 20.88 14.74 11.12
CA ALA A 585 20.46 13.59 10.31
C ALA A 585 21.53 13.09 9.32
N PHE A 586 22.41 13.97 8.85
CA PHE A 586 23.47 13.65 7.89
C PHE A 586 24.87 13.65 8.51
N ASP A 587 24.94 13.70 9.85
CA ASP A 587 26.15 13.84 10.64
C ASP A 587 27.09 14.93 10.10
N THR A 588 26.55 16.08 9.72
CA THR A 588 27.33 17.26 9.30
C THR A 588 27.56 18.18 10.48
N ASP A 589 28.64 18.97 10.43
CA ASP A 589 28.87 20.00 11.45
C ASP A 589 27.94 21.19 11.18
N PHE A 590 27.48 21.82 12.26
CA PHE A 590 26.50 22.89 12.21
C PHE A 590 27.05 24.17 12.85
N ILE A 591 27.06 25.25 12.08
CA ILE A 591 27.55 26.56 12.51
C ILE A 591 26.33 27.49 12.66
N PRO A 592 25.91 27.81 13.90
CA PRO A 592 24.72 28.61 14.14
C PRO A 592 24.84 30.02 13.56
N VAL A 593 23.75 30.50 12.97
CA VAL A 593 23.64 31.86 12.43
C VAL A 593 22.57 32.65 13.18
N THR A 594 21.34 32.13 13.26
CA THR A 594 20.23 32.84 13.92
C THR A 594 19.10 31.87 14.32
N GLU A 595 18.12 32.37 15.06
CA GLU A 595 16.85 31.70 15.32
C GLU A 595 15.74 32.36 14.49
N GLU A 596 14.88 31.54 13.87
CA GLU A 596 13.71 32.02 13.11
C GLU A 596 12.39 31.61 13.78
N ASP A 597 11.40 32.49 13.72
CA ASP A 597 10.06 32.21 14.23
C ASP A 597 9.26 31.33 13.26
N PHE A 598 8.79 30.19 13.74
CA PHE A 598 7.96 29.27 12.97
C PHE A 598 6.50 29.37 13.39
N GLU A 599 5.65 29.77 12.45
CA GLU A 599 4.22 29.96 12.67
C GLU A 599 3.38 29.06 11.78
N LEU A 600 2.22 28.66 12.28
CA LEU A 600 1.11 28.18 11.46
C LEU A 600 0.11 29.30 11.23
N VAL A 601 -0.38 29.40 10.00
CA VAL A 601 -1.44 30.31 9.59
C VAL A 601 -2.64 29.50 9.14
N ILE A 602 -3.79 29.76 9.74
CA ILE A 602 -5.05 29.04 9.52
C ILE A 602 -6.16 30.06 9.21
N PRO A 603 -6.95 29.91 8.13
CA PRO A 603 -8.12 30.74 7.88
C PRO A 603 -9.17 30.53 8.96
N GLU A 604 -9.85 31.60 9.39
CA GLU A 604 -10.85 31.54 10.46
C GLU A 604 -11.93 30.49 10.20
N GLU A 605 -12.38 30.37 8.96
CA GLU A 605 -13.41 29.42 8.53
C GLU A 605 -13.02 27.94 8.69
N PHE A 606 -11.73 27.64 8.82
CA PHE A 606 -11.24 26.27 9.03
C PHE A 606 -10.87 25.96 10.48
N ILE A 607 -11.04 26.90 11.41
CA ILE A 607 -10.73 26.65 12.83
C ILE A 607 -11.60 25.55 13.42
N SER A 608 -12.88 25.47 13.02
CA SER A 608 -13.82 24.42 13.42
C SER A 608 -13.72 23.16 12.56
N HIS A 609 -12.74 23.06 11.64
CA HIS A 609 -12.56 21.84 10.87
C HIS A 609 -12.09 20.73 11.82
N PRO A 610 -12.72 19.54 11.86
CA PRO A 610 -12.42 18.52 12.87
C PRO A 610 -10.94 18.13 12.96
N GLY A 611 -10.28 17.97 11.80
CA GLY A 611 -8.85 17.66 11.81
C GLY A 611 -7.94 18.85 12.18
N ILE A 612 -8.41 20.10 12.08
CA ILE A 612 -7.68 21.27 12.60
C ILE A 612 -7.80 21.33 14.12
N GLU A 613 -8.97 21.02 14.70
CA GLU A 613 -9.13 20.89 16.16
C GLU A 613 -8.16 19.83 16.71
N ILE A 614 -8.11 18.65 16.07
CA ILE A 614 -7.15 17.59 16.41
C ILE A 614 -5.69 18.06 16.27
N LEU A 615 -5.37 18.81 15.21
CA LEU A 615 -4.03 19.39 15.03
C LEU A 615 -3.68 20.30 16.22
N MET A 616 -4.59 21.19 16.60
CA MET A 616 -4.37 22.14 17.71
C MET A 616 -4.20 21.44 19.06
N GLU A 617 -4.98 20.39 19.33
CA GLU A 617 -4.76 19.54 20.50
C GLU A 617 -3.39 18.86 20.47
N THR A 618 -3.00 18.35 19.30
CA THR A 618 -1.76 17.59 19.13
C THR A 618 -0.51 18.46 19.30
N LEU A 619 -0.57 19.74 18.92
CA LEU A 619 0.51 20.72 19.15
C LEU A 619 0.80 20.94 20.64
N ASN A 620 -0.14 20.58 21.52
CA ASN A 620 0.01 20.62 22.97
C ASN A 620 0.36 19.25 23.59
N ASP A 621 0.57 18.20 22.78
CA ASP A 621 0.92 16.87 23.28
C ASP A 621 2.41 16.80 23.67
N ASP A 622 2.69 16.61 24.96
CA ASP A 622 4.05 16.51 25.51
C ASP A 622 4.87 15.36 24.92
N ARG A 623 4.23 14.29 24.43
CA ARG A 623 4.94 13.18 23.77
C ARG A 623 5.45 13.62 22.40
N TRP A 624 4.64 14.37 21.64
CA TRP A 624 5.08 14.96 20.37
C TRP A 624 6.17 16.00 20.60
N ARG A 625 6.01 16.90 21.59
CA ARG A 625 7.02 17.93 21.91
C ARG A 625 8.38 17.33 22.23
N ARG A 626 8.43 16.28 23.06
CA ARG A 626 9.68 15.54 23.34
C ARG A 626 10.32 14.92 22.09
N LYS A 627 9.50 14.46 21.12
CA LYS A 627 10.04 13.98 19.83
C LYS A 627 10.63 15.12 19.02
N VAL A 628 10.04 16.31 19.05
CA VAL A 628 10.62 17.49 18.39
C VAL A 628 11.91 17.93 19.09
N ASP A 629 11.94 17.97 20.42
CA ASP A 629 13.15 18.31 21.19
C ASP A 629 14.33 17.38 20.86
N SER A 630 14.06 16.09 20.63
CA SER A 630 15.09 15.11 20.27
C SER A 630 15.76 15.39 18.91
N LEU A 631 15.15 16.19 18.03
CA LEU A 631 15.77 16.63 16.77
C LEU A 631 16.90 17.64 17.01
N GLY A 632 16.78 18.45 18.07
CA GLY A 632 17.68 19.55 18.40
C GLY A 632 17.47 20.80 17.54
N GLY A 633 17.74 21.97 18.12
CA GLY A 633 17.62 23.28 17.44
C GLY A 633 16.20 23.81 17.35
N TYR A 634 15.30 23.37 18.25
CA TYR A 634 13.94 23.88 18.40
C TYR A 634 13.78 24.48 19.81
N ARG A 635 13.11 25.63 19.89
CA ARG A 635 12.83 26.32 21.16
C ARG A 635 11.37 26.76 21.19
N TRP A 636 10.57 26.16 22.07
CA TRP A 636 9.12 26.45 22.16
C TRP A 636 8.84 27.93 22.42
N ALA A 637 7.81 28.46 21.76
CA ALA A 637 7.29 29.78 22.07
C ALA A 637 6.46 29.68 23.36
N PHE A 638 6.80 30.50 24.36
CA PHE A 638 6.06 30.63 25.61
C PHE A 638 5.00 31.71 25.50
#